data_AF-A0A7J4NQT3-F1
#
_entry.id   AF-A0A7J4NQT3-F1
#
_cell.length_a   1.000
_cell.length_b   1.000
_cell.length_c   1.000
_cell.angle_alpha   90.00
_cell.angle_beta   90.00
_cell.angle_gamma   90.00
#
_symmetry.space_group_name_H-M   'P 1'
#
loop_
_entity.id
_entity.type
_entity.pdbx_description
1 polymer ?
#
loop_
_entity_poly.entity_id
_entity_poly.type
_entity_poly.pdbx_seq_one_letter_code
_entity_poly.pdbx_strand_id
1 'polypeptide(L)'
;GDDSAVPALKVERRAWGQREFLERIISEYFVLIAESEGGISWRVDAIDSDVSAALSNLTDRLEPLGWLPLLEEEEPYILEITQFPIRPVTISKSMHILLWFCSMLFLTLIGSSWEVRVNPDSTVLTGSSLISGFVLYALPMMGTIALASILRRAVASAHGVRVDHLLPISLPFTITGLNPIWPFGLIGILHLRRVDQILFPDRAVLARVSIVVPATLIVSGLIFSILGLRATPGIPPEFTEMPFVLDLNWLVDITGTLFGFDVVARSQWASPLLLSGHGLMVVGFILLLPIPNFPGDHLYTALRGSQDVVDTPEQARLLLLTVIPVILVYFTGQYWVWIAIGSLAVWRRFQSDAVPLPLVLNEATPPERSPGSWVIPVILCLLVASLPSLQISHAMTDWDGDLDTSDWLTDFDLGTENETVLKFDLQSSGVQSRSGLIHVSATGAVDGWLFDIRCEGELDFNGTDCAYSINAVEYGLLEIRAVRPNQTIAGQINIGIHVEGSRGDMEIHHSLILNSSGVPRILNQGWSKNDEGQSHCVQMVLDSIGQAANLSISPSSSSYSDWTLIGGPNLSVMDAMNFTESEPMTVCANPSEVAIPLSERSTDGRLLGPKLILELDDGVRFVLEAPLLNASTSVVSPLDGWPVNGNLPFAGEAIGWSQNVSSPCANFVTLDPMENFTWLPVSGVEGYQIERFSEPIGNGTLNPPQEGIMTTCENGEPTIHSLVEGPSVLVDDGFLVLESMYSGTGDIVLSNFGSEDVPLSSVLLASAPLSSVWDADLPQYIPSNGTVVVSMDRTDVQGGVSGIWFEVSGDGLLIRYVALCTNSPNESCSVVEG
;
A
#
# COMPACT_ATOMS: atom_id res chain seq x y z
N GLY A 1 -60.53 -28.46 -85.66
CA GLY A 1 -59.87 -27.44 -86.49
C GLY A 1 -58.71 -26.93 -85.69
N ASP A 2 -57.51 -27.26 -86.15
CA ASP A 2 -56.17 -26.91 -85.69
C ASP A 2 -55.77 -27.17 -84.22
N ASP A 3 -55.38 -28.43 -84.00
CA ASP A 3 -54.37 -28.80 -83.01
C ASP A 3 -52.99 -28.34 -83.50
N SER A 4 -52.45 -27.30 -82.84
CA SER A 4 -51.05 -26.90 -82.99
C SER A 4 -50.15 -28.01 -82.42
N ALA A 5 -49.51 -28.76 -83.31
CA ALA A 5 -48.57 -29.83 -82.97
C ALA A 5 -47.43 -29.31 -82.08
N VAL A 6 -47.38 -29.80 -80.85
CA VAL A 6 -46.23 -29.70 -79.95
C VAL A 6 -45.04 -30.42 -80.63
N PRO A 7 -43.86 -29.79 -80.75
CA PRO A 7 -42.70 -30.48 -81.32
C PRO A 7 -42.34 -31.68 -80.44
N ALA A 8 -42.18 -32.85 -81.06
CA ALA A 8 -41.87 -34.09 -80.38
C ALA A 8 -40.57 -33.94 -79.56
N LEU A 9 -40.66 -34.21 -78.25
CA LEU A 9 -39.49 -34.38 -77.38
C LEU A 9 -38.57 -35.45 -78.00
N LYS A 10 -37.37 -35.07 -78.39
CA LYS A 10 -36.30 -36.01 -78.74
C LYS A 10 -35.90 -36.77 -77.47
N VAL A 11 -36.51 -37.93 -77.27
CA VAL A 11 -36.09 -38.87 -76.23
C VAL A 11 -34.82 -39.57 -76.72
N GLU A 12 -33.68 -39.29 -76.09
CA GLU A 12 -32.47 -40.07 -76.32
C GLU A 12 -32.68 -41.52 -75.87
N ARG A 13 -32.12 -42.47 -76.63
CA ARG A 13 -32.35 -43.92 -76.45
C ARG A 13 -31.69 -44.52 -75.20
N ARG A 14 -30.94 -43.75 -74.42
CA ARG A 14 -30.20 -44.23 -73.25
C ARG A 14 -30.49 -43.33 -72.04
N ALA A 15 -30.88 -43.91 -70.92
CA ALA A 15 -31.00 -43.17 -69.66
C ALA A 15 -29.59 -42.74 -69.21
N TRP A 16 -29.39 -41.44 -69.01
CA TRP A 16 -28.12 -40.92 -68.52
C TRP A 16 -27.88 -41.35 -67.08
N GLY A 17 -26.63 -41.71 -66.76
CA GLY A 17 -26.17 -41.79 -65.38
C GLY A 17 -26.12 -40.40 -64.74
N GLN A 18 -26.12 -40.34 -63.40
CA GLN A 18 -25.98 -39.09 -62.65
C GLN A 18 -24.75 -38.27 -63.10
N ARG A 19 -23.63 -38.98 -63.34
CA ARG A 19 -22.37 -38.39 -63.81
C ARG A 19 -22.44 -37.85 -65.24
N GLU A 20 -23.02 -38.62 -66.17
CA GLU A 20 -23.18 -38.20 -67.58
C GLU A 20 -24.11 -36.97 -67.71
N PHE A 21 -25.16 -36.93 -66.89
CA PHE A 21 -26.06 -35.76 -66.84
C PHE A 21 -25.33 -34.51 -66.34
N LEU A 22 -24.53 -34.64 -65.28
CA LEU A 22 -23.72 -33.55 -64.75
C LEU A 22 -22.67 -33.07 -65.74
N GLU A 23 -21.95 -34.00 -66.35
CA GLU A 23 -20.94 -33.70 -67.36
C GLU A 23 -21.54 -32.88 -68.51
N ARG A 24 -22.76 -33.21 -68.93
CA ARG A 24 -23.46 -32.44 -69.96
C ARG A 24 -23.76 -31.01 -69.52
N ILE A 25 -24.25 -30.81 -68.30
CA ILE A 25 -24.53 -29.47 -67.76
C ILE A 25 -23.24 -28.65 -67.61
N ILE A 26 -22.19 -29.26 -67.06
CA ILE A 26 -20.90 -28.60 -66.84
C ILE A 26 -20.26 -28.19 -68.16
N SER A 27 -20.37 -29.04 -69.20
CA SER A 27 -19.82 -28.77 -70.54
C SER A 27 -20.39 -27.51 -71.22
N GLU A 28 -21.50 -26.96 -70.72
CA GLU A 28 -22.06 -25.69 -71.21
C GLU A 28 -21.31 -24.47 -70.67
N TYR A 29 -20.62 -24.59 -69.53
CA TYR A 29 -19.95 -23.48 -68.83
C TYR A 29 -18.43 -23.66 -68.73
N PHE A 30 -17.94 -24.90 -68.71
CA PHE A 30 -16.53 -25.24 -68.54
C PHE A 30 -16.05 -26.25 -69.59
N VAL A 31 -14.78 -26.15 -69.99
CA VAL A 31 -14.08 -27.14 -70.80
C VAL A 31 -13.63 -28.28 -69.88
N LEU A 32 -14.16 -29.48 -70.10
CA LEU A 32 -13.79 -30.67 -69.35
C LEU A 32 -12.49 -31.27 -69.92
N ILE A 33 -11.44 -31.35 -69.09
CA ILE A 33 -10.12 -31.87 -69.47
C ILE A 33 -9.99 -33.35 -69.10
N ALA A 34 -10.21 -33.66 -67.82
CA ALA A 34 -10.04 -35.00 -67.26
C ALA A 34 -10.94 -35.22 -66.04
N GLU A 35 -11.17 -36.47 -65.70
CA GLU A 35 -11.78 -36.84 -64.41
C GLU A 35 -10.76 -36.68 -63.27
N SER A 36 -11.21 -36.15 -62.12
CA SER A 36 -10.37 -36.03 -60.92
C SER A 36 -10.69 -37.14 -59.91
N GLU A 37 -9.76 -37.43 -58.99
CA GLU A 37 -9.94 -38.43 -57.94
C GLU A 37 -10.72 -37.84 -56.75
N GLY A 38 -11.86 -38.47 -56.39
CA GLY A 38 -12.69 -38.08 -55.24
C GLY A 38 -14.09 -37.60 -55.62
N GLY A 39 -15.13 -38.38 -55.29
CA GLY A 39 -16.52 -37.96 -55.53
C GLY A 39 -16.88 -37.75 -57.01
N ILE A 40 -17.76 -36.78 -57.27
CA ILE A 40 -18.18 -36.38 -58.63
C ILE A 40 -17.43 -35.10 -59.01
N SER A 41 -16.20 -35.27 -59.52
CA SER A 41 -15.28 -34.16 -59.82
C SER A 41 -14.63 -34.25 -61.21
N TRP A 42 -14.30 -33.09 -61.78
CA TRP A 42 -13.59 -32.96 -63.06
C TRP A 42 -12.53 -31.86 -63.01
N ARG A 43 -11.44 -32.06 -63.76
CA ARG A 43 -10.50 -31.00 -64.12
C ARG A 43 -11.07 -30.16 -65.25
N VAL A 44 -11.22 -28.87 -65.01
CA VAL A 44 -11.90 -27.93 -65.89
C VAL A 44 -11.05 -26.70 -66.18
N ASP A 45 -11.32 -26.10 -67.33
CA ASP A 45 -10.86 -24.74 -67.67
C ASP A 45 -12.07 -23.90 -68.10
N ALA A 46 -12.04 -22.60 -67.89
CA ALA A 46 -13.17 -21.75 -68.25
C ALA A 46 -13.23 -21.54 -69.77
N ILE A 47 -14.44 -21.61 -70.34
CA ILE A 47 -14.66 -21.39 -71.79
C ILE A 47 -14.35 -19.93 -72.17
N ASP A 48 -14.70 -19.00 -71.28
CA ASP A 48 -14.43 -17.56 -71.38
C ASP A 48 -13.46 -17.12 -70.25
N SER A 49 -12.84 -15.94 -70.39
CA SER A 49 -11.78 -15.46 -69.49
C SER A 49 -12.20 -15.08 -68.05
N ASP A 50 -13.42 -15.40 -67.61
CA ASP A 50 -13.88 -15.18 -66.23
C ASP A 50 -14.48 -16.44 -65.60
N VAL A 51 -13.61 -17.18 -64.91
CA VAL A 51 -13.90 -18.42 -64.16
C VAL A 51 -15.00 -18.21 -63.12
N SER A 52 -15.04 -17.04 -62.46
CA SER A 52 -15.97 -16.76 -61.37
C SER A 52 -17.40 -16.56 -61.89
N ALA A 53 -17.56 -15.92 -63.05
CA ALA A 53 -18.86 -15.75 -63.70
C ALA A 53 -19.41 -17.05 -64.27
N ALA A 54 -18.54 -17.93 -64.78
CA ALA A 54 -18.94 -19.27 -65.22
C ALA A 54 -19.45 -20.12 -64.05
N LEU A 55 -18.76 -20.05 -62.91
CA LEU A 55 -19.16 -20.75 -61.68
C LEU A 55 -20.49 -20.24 -61.12
N SER A 56 -20.72 -18.93 -61.10
CA SER A 56 -22.00 -18.38 -60.60
C SER A 56 -23.18 -18.86 -61.45
N ASN A 57 -23.04 -18.84 -62.78
CA ASN A 57 -24.09 -19.31 -63.69
C ASN A 57 -24.35 -20.82 -63.54
N LEU A 58 -23.29 -21.61 -63.35
CA LEU A 58 -23.42 -23.04 -63.08
C LEU A 58 -24.12 -23.30 -61.73
N THR A 59 -23.81 -22.50 -60.71
CA THR A 59 -24.44 -22.58 -59.38
C THR A 59 -25.94 -22.33 -59.47
N ASP A 60 -26.36 -21.25 -60.15
CA ASP A 60 -27.78 -20.92 -60.36
C ASP A 60 -28.55 -22.05 -61.06
N ARG A 61 -27.85 -22.83 -61.91
CA ARG A 61 -28.44 -23.96 -62.62
C ARG A 61 -28.53 -25.23 -61.76
N LEU A 62 -27.55 -25.48 -60.90
CA LEU A 62 -27.45 -26.70 -60.08
C LEU A 62 -28.18 -26.58 -58.73
N GLU A 63 -28.29 -25.39 -58.15
CA GLU A 63 -28.94 -25.17 -56.84
C GLU A 63 -30.39 -25.70 -56.79
N PRO A 64 -31.27 -25.46 -57.80
CA PRO A 64 -32.63 -25.98 -57.80
C PRO A 64 -32.71 -27.52 -57.89
N LEU A 65 -31.64 -28.16 -58.38
CA LEU A 65 -31.51 -29.62 -58.48
C LEU A 65 -30.97 -30.24 -57.18
N GLY A 66 -30.59 -29.41 -56.20
CA GLY A 66 -30.04 -29.84 -54.91
C GLY A 66 -28.54 -30.12 -54.94
N TRP A 67 -27.82 -29.65 -55.96
CA TRP A 67 -26.37 -29.82 -56.12
C TRP A 67 -25.65 -28.48 -56.10
N LEU A 68 -24.39 -28.49 -55.68
CA LEU A 68 -23.54 -27.31 -55.59
C LEU A 68 -22.19 -27.59 -56.25
N PRO A 69 -21.73 -26.69 -57.14
CA PRO A 69 -20.37 -26.74 -57.66
C PRO A 69 -19.39 -26.08 -56.67
N LEU A 70 -18.29 -26.76 -56.38
CA LEU A 70 -17.14 -26.28 -55.63
C LEU A 70 -15.96 -26.22 -56.58
N LEU A 71 -15.31 -25.06 -56.67
CA LEU A 71 -14.18 -24.85 -57.56
C LEU A 71 -12.91 -24.64 -56.74
N GLU A 72 -11.95 -25.55 -56.88
CA GLU A 72 -10.69 -25.58 -56.15
C GLU A 72 -9.55 -24.90 -56.92
N GLU A 73 -8.57 -24.37 -56.20
CA GLU A 73 -7.42 -23.65 -56.75
C GLU A 73 -6.28 -24.61 -57.12
N GLU A 74 -6.47 -25.36 -58.21
CA GLU A 74 -5.40 -26.13 -58.88
C GLU A 74 -5.26 -25.70 -60.35
N GLU A 75 -4.09 -25.90 -60.97
CA GLU A 75 -3.91 -25.73 -62.42
C GLU A 75 -3.73 -27.11 -63.09
N PRO A 76 -4.71 -27.61 -63.89
CA PRO A 76 -6.04 -27.05 -64.19
C PRO A 76 -7.03 -27.15 -63.01
N TYR A 77 -8.04 -26.27 -62.99
CA TYR A 77 -9.00 -26.18 -61.87
C TYR A 77 -9.76 -27.48 -61.62
N ILE A 78 -10.03 -27.81 -60.37
CA ILE A 78 -10.88 -28.95 -60.02
C ILE A 78 -12.27 -28.44 -59.66
N LEU A 79 -13.28 -28.95 -60.35
CA LEU A 79 -14.69 -28.72 -60.08
C LEU A 79 -15.29 -29.96 -59.44
N GLU A 80 -15.61 -29.89 -58.15
CA GLU A 80 -16.31 -30.93 -57.40
C GLU A 80 -17.80 -30.59 -57.27
N ILE A 81 -18.68 -31.61 -57.39
CA ILE A 81 -20.11 -31.45 -57.16
C ILE A 81 -20.54 -32.15 -55.88
N THR A 82 -21.06 -31.35 -54.95
CA THR A 82 -21.57 -31.82 -53.66
C THR A 82 -23.08 -31.62 -53.54
N GLN A 83 -23.68 -32.29 -52.56
CA GLN A 83 -25.10 -32.11 -52.26
C GLN A 83 -25.32 -30.85 -51.43
N PHE A 84 -26.45 -30.20 -51.67
CA PHE A 84 -26.87 -29.06 -50.86
C PHE A 84 -26.99 -29.48 -49.38
N PRO A 85 -26.36 -28.78 -48.43
CA PRO A 85 -26.35 -29.19 -47.03
C PRO A 85 -27.78 -29.20 -46.46
N ILE A 86 -28.19 -30.34 -45.89
CA ILE A 86 -29.51 -30.50 -45.26
C ILE A 86 -29.55 -29.60 -44.03
N ARG A 87 -30.53 -28.69 -43.98
CA ARG A 87 -30.69 -27.76 -42.85
C ARG A 87 -31.26 -28.49 -41.64
N PRO A 88 -30.52 -28.65 -40.52
CA PRO A 88 -31.10 -29.18 -39.30
C PRO A 88 -32.13 -28.20 -38.73
N VAL A 89 -33.10 -28.73 -37.97
CA VAL A 89 -34.05 -27.90 -37.23
C VAL A 89 -33.29 -27.11 -36.17
N THR A 90 -33.21 -25.79 -36.36
CA THR A 90 -32.60 -24.89 -35.38
C THR A 90 -33.56 -24.61 -34.22
N ILE A 91 -33.02 -24.08 -33.12
CA ILE A 91 -33.75 -23.72 -31.90
C ILE A 91 -34.93 -22.77 -32.25
N SER A 92 -36.06 -22.92 -31.54
CA SER A 92 -37.23 -22.06 -31.75
C SER A 92 -36.92 -20.60 -31.41
N LYS A 93 -37.58 -19.65 -32.09
CA LYS A 93 -37.40 -18.21 -31.82
C LYS A 93 -37.65 -17.84 -30.36
N SER A 94 -38.65 -18.46 -29.72
CA SER A 94 -38.97 -18.23 -28.31
C SER A 94 -37.86 -18.69 -27.38
N MET A 95 -37.24 -19.84 -27.67
CA MET A 95 -36.10 -20.32 -26.87
C MET A 95 -34.86 -19.47 -27.10
N HIS A 96 -34.67 -18.91 -28.30
CA HIS A 96 -33.60 -17.95 -28.54
C HIS A 96 -33.77 -16.67 -27.72
N ILE A 97 -34.98 -16.11 -27.69
CA ILE A 97 -35.31 -14.93 -26.85
C ILE A 97 -35.11 -15.25 -25.37
N LEU A 98 -35.54 -16.43 -24.92
CA LEU A 98 -35.35 -16.89 -23.54
C LEU A 98 -33.86 -16.94 -23.17
N LEU A 99 -33.01 -17.51 -24.02
CA LEU A 99 -31.58 -17.59 -23.76
C LEU A 99 -30.91 -16.21 -23.72
N TRP A 100 -31.32 -15.28 -24.59
CA TRP A 100 -30.89 -13.88 -24.52
C TRP A 100 -31.29 -13.21 -23.20
N PHE A 101 -32.53 -13.42 -22.77
CA PHE A 101 -33.02 -12.88 -21.50
C PHE A 101 -32.27 -13.48 -20.30
N CYS A 102 -32.08 -14.81 -20.26
CA CYS A 102 -31.28 -15.47 -19.23
C CYS A 102 -29.83 -14.95 -19.21
N SER A 103 -29.23 -14.75 -20.38
CA SER A 103 -27.87 -14.20 -20.47
C SER A 103 -27.80 -12.79 -19.92
N MET A 104 -28.77 -11.94 -20.26
CA MET A 104 -28.89 -10.58 -19.73
C MET A 104 -29.06 -10.57 -18.20
N LEU A 105 -29.87 -11.46 -17.65
CA LEU A 105 -30.05 -11.62 -16.20
C LEU A 105 -28.74 -12.01 -15.53
N PHE A 106 -28.02 -13.01 -16.06
CA PHE A 106 -26.74 -13.45 -15.48
C PHE A 106 -25.68 -12.35 -15.53
N LEU A 107 -25.57 -11.62 -16.65
CA LEU A 107 -24.65 -10.48 -16.72
C LEU A 107 -25.04 -9.37 -15.75
N THR A 108 -26.34 -9.13 -15.52
CA THR A 108 -26.79 -8.15 -14.52
C THR A 108 -26.32 -8.52 -13.11
N LEU A 109 -26.43 -9.80 -12.74
CA LEU A 109 -25.94 -10.28 -11.44
C LEU A 109 -24.41 -10.13 -11.30
N ILE A 110 -23.66 -10.34 -12.39
CA ILE A 110 -22.20 -10.19 -12.38
C ILE A 110 -21.82 -8.71 -12.23
N GLY A 111 -22.46 -7.81 -12.99
CA GLY A 111 -22.24 -6.37 -12.86
C GLY A 111 -22.57 -5.85 -11.46
N SER A 112 -23.67 -6.33 -10.87
CA SER A 112 -24.03 -6.00 -9.49
C SER A 112 -23.02 -6.55 -8.48
N SER A 113 -22.50 -7.77 -8.68
CA SER A 113 -21.47 -8.34 -7.82
C SER A 113 -20.14 -7.58 -7.86
N TRP A 114 -19.84 -6.91 -8.98
CA TRP A 114 -18.69 -6.02 -9.09
C TRP A 114 -18.92 -4.71 -8.32
N GLU A 115 -20.12 -4.11 -8.46
CA GLU A 115 -20.46 -2.86 -7.80
C GLU A 115 -20.48 -2.95 -6.27
N VAL A 116 -20.93 -4.07 -5.71
CA VAL A 116 -20.93 -4.31 -4.26
C VAL A 116 -19.54 -4.18 -3.64
N ARG A 117 -18.48 -4.43 -4.41
CA ARG A 117 -17.09 -4.30 -3.93
C ARG A 117 -16.64 -2.85 -3.83
N VAL A 118 -17.27 -1.98 -4.62
CA VAL A 118 -17.01 -0.53 -4.65
C VAL A 118 -17.93 0.18 -3.65
N ASN A 119 -19.09 -0.41 -3.31
CA ASN A 119 -20.09 0.16 -2.41
C ASN A 119 -20.42 -0.80 -1.25
N PRO A 120 -19.79 -0.64 -0.07
CA PRO A 120 -19.91 -1.60 1.04
C PRO A 120 -21.32 -1.69 1.65
N ASP A 121 -22.11 -0.61 1.55
CA ASP A 121 -23.49 -0.57 2.06
C ASP A 121 -24.49 -1.38 1.22
N SER A 122 -24.05 -1.92 0.09
CA SER A 122 -24.91 -2.58 -0.88
C SER A 122 -24.66 -4.09 -0.92
N THR A 123 -25.73 -4.87 -1.03
CA THR A 123 -25.68 -6.30 -1.36
C THR A 123 -25.97 -6.53 -2.85
N VAL A 124 -25.65 -7.71 -3.38
CA VAL A 124 -25.84 -8.07 -4.81
C VAL A 124 -27.31 -8.00 -5.26
N LEU A 125 -28.26 -8.11 -4.34
CA LEU A 125 -29.69 -8.05 -4.64
C LEU A 125 -30.31 -6.69 -4.31
N THR A 126 -29.51 -5.69 -3.96
CA THR A 126 -29.98 -4.34 -3.66
C THR A 126 -30.47 -3.68 -4.95
N GLY A 127 -31.54 -2.89 -4.85
CA GLY A 127 -32.15 -2.25 -6.03
C GLY A 127 -31.17 -1.36 -6.80
N SER A 128 -30.33 -0.59 -6.10
CA SER A 128 -29.30 0.27 -6.71
C SER A 128 -28.26 -0.53 -7.47
N SER A 129 -27.70 -1.58 -6.85
CA SER A 129 -26.64 -2.40 -7.45
C SER A 129 -27.14 -3.22 -8.64
N LEU A 130 -28.40 -3.68 -8.62
CA LEU A 130 -29.02 -4.34 -9.77
C LEU A 130 -29.24 -3.36 -10.93
N ILE A 131 -29.65 -2.11 -10.65
CA ILE A 131 -29.85 -1.10 -11.68
C ILE A 131 -28.51 -0.73 -12.33
N SER A 132 -27.48 -0.47 -11.55
CA SER A 132 -26.17 -0.12 -12.09
C SER A 132 -25.53 -1.33 -12.79
N GLY A 133 -25.60 -2.54 -12.23
CA GLY A 133 -25.21 -3.77 -12.93
C GLY A 133 -25.94 -3.98 -14.27
N PHE A 134 -27.23 -3.63 -14.36
CA PHE A 134 -27.98 -3.70 -15.61
C PHE A 134 -27.54 -2.62 -16.62
N VAL A 135 -27.50 -1.35 -16.20
CA VAL A 135 -27.28 -0.19 -17.08
C VAL A 135 -25.83 -0.07 -17.50
N LEU A 136 -24.89 -0.23 -16.56
CA LEU A 136 -23.47 0.00 -16.78
C LEU A 136 -22.73 -1.24 -17.27
N TYR A 137 -23.28 -2.46 -17.13
CA TYR A 137 -22.58 -3.68 -17.53
C TYR A 137 -23.37 -4.57 -18.50
N ALA A 138 -24.55 -5.05 -18.09
CA ALA A 138 -25.30 -6.02 -18.90
C ALA A 138 -25.81 -5.42 -20.23
N LEU A 139 -26.32 -4.19 -20.19
CA LEU A 139 -26.84 -3.50 -21.37
C LEU A 139 -25.74 -3.16 -22.39
N PRO A 140 -24.57 -2.62 -22.01
CA PRO A 140 -23.43 -2.45 -22.93
C PRO A 140 -23.00 -3.77 -23.58
N MET A 141 -22.78 -4.83 -22.81
CA MET A 141 -22.37 -6.15 -23.31
C MET A 141 -23.41 -6.76 -24.28
N MET A 142 -24.67 -6.83 -23.86
CA MET A 142 -25.72 -7.43 -24.70
C MET A 142 -26.04 -6.55 -25.91
N GLY A 143 -25.97 -5.24 -25.75
CA GLY A 143 -26.16 -4.25 -26.81
C GLY A 143 -25.10 -4.38 -27.91
N THR A 144 -23.83 -4.60 -27.56
CA THR A 144 -22.76 -4.79 -28.55
C THR A 144 -22.86 -6.13 -29.25
N ILE A 145 -23.21 -7.21 -28.55
CA ILE A 145 -23.44 -8.51 -29.19
C ILE A 145 -24.64 -8.42 -30.14
N ALA A 146 -25.70 -7.70 -29.77
CA ALA A 146 -26.86 -7.48 -30.64
C ALA A 146 -26.46 -6.67 -31.88
N LEU A 147 -25.71 -5.58 -31.69
CA LEU A 147 -25.19 -4.76 -32.78
C LEU A 147 -24.29 -5.58 -33.72
N ALA A 148 -23.35 -6.35 -33.17
CA ALA A 148 -22.47 -7.26 -33.91
C ALA A 148 -23.29 -8.27 -34.72
N SER A 149 -24.35 -8.83 -34.12
CA SER A 149 -25.25 -9.77 -34.80
C SER A 149 -26.01 -9.12 -35.97
N ILE A 150 -26.47 -7.88 -35.81
CA ILE A 150 -27.20 -7.15 -36.86
C ILE A 150 -26.24 -6.76 -37.99
N LEU A 151 -25.06 -6.20 -37.66
CA LEU A 151 -24.06 -5.80 -38.63
C LEU A 151 -23.54 -6.99 -39.43
N ARG A 152 -23.22 -8.11 -38.78
CA ARG A 152 -22.79 -9.34 -39.46
C ARG A 152 -23.84 -9.80 -40.46
N ARG A 153 -25.11 -9.78 -40.07
CA ARG A 153 -26.22 -10.18 -40.94
C ARG A 153 -26.43 -9.21 -42.09
N ALA A 154 -26.31 -7.91 -41.86
CA ALA A 154 -26.38 -6.88 -42.89
C ALA A 154 -25.27 -7.09 -43.94
N VAL A 155 -24.02 -7.23 -43.50
CA VAL A 155 -22.86 -7.48 -44.38
C VAL A 155 -23.00 -8.81 -45.13
N ALA A 156 -23.44 -9.88 -44.46
CA ALA A 156 -23.67 -11.17 -45.10
C ALA A 156 -24.77 -11.08 -46.18
N SER A 157 -25.90 -10.44 -45.87
CA SER A 157 -27.02 -10.29 -46.80
C SER A 157 -26.66 -9.47 -48.04
N ALA A 158 -25.78 -8.47 -47.89
CA ALA A 158 -25.28 -7.66 -49.00
C ALA A 158 -24.46 -8.47 -50.02
N HIS A 159 -23.93 -9.63 -49.61
CA HIS A 159 -23.16 -10.54 -50.45
C HIS A 159 -23.89 -11.88 -50.70
N GLY A 160 -25.22 -11.92 -50.53
CA GLY A 160 -26.03 -13.12 -50.80
C GLY A 160 -25.93 -14.24 -49.75
N VAL A 161 -25.20 -14.03 -48.65
CA VAL A 161 -25.00 -15.04 -47.61
C VAL A 161 -26.08 -14.94 -46.53
N ARG A 162 -26.68 -16.08 -46.16
CA ARG A 162 -27.70 -16.14 -45.10
C ARG A 162 -27.10 -16.63 -43.79
N VAL A 163 -26.98 -15.73 -42.83
CA VAL A 163 -26.46 -16.01 -41.48
C VAL A 163 -27.54 -15.77 -40.42
N ASP A 164 -27.57 -16.61 -39.39
CA ASP A 164 -28.48 -16.47 -38.25
C ASP A 164 -27.93 -15.49 -37.19
N HIS A 165 -28.80 -15.13 -36.24
CA HIS A 165 -28.39 -14.29 -35.11
C HIS A 165 -27.43 -15.01 -34.16
N LEU A 166 -26.57 -14.22 -33.49
CA LEU A 166 -25.63 -14.73 -32.49
C LEU A 166 -26.37 -15.17 -31.22
N LEU A 167 -25.78 -16.14 -30.52
CA LEU A 167 -26.25 -16.60 -29.22
C LEU A 167 -25.17 -16.32 -28.16
N PRO A 168 -25.37 -15.32 -27.28
CA PRO A 168 -24.49 -15.11 -26.14
C PRO A 168 -24.69 -16.23 -25.13
N ILE A 169 -23.59 -16.78 -24.64
CA ILE A 169 -23.57 -17.71 -23.50
C ILE A 169 -22.83 -17.05 -22.38
N SER A 170 -23.56 -16.77 -21.31
CA SER A 170 -23.01 -16.32 -20.04
C SER A 170 -23.30 -17.32 -18.93
N LEU A 171 -22.36 -17.47 -18.00
CA LEU A 171 -22.59 -18.21 -16.75
C LEU A 171 -22.44 -17.25 -15.57
N PRO A 172 -23.27 -17.41 -14.52
CA PRO A 172 -23.20 -16.59 -13.32
C PRO A 172 -22.06 -17.06 -12.42
N PHE A 173 -20.81 -16.91 -12.87
CA PHE A 173 -19.68 -17.03 -11.96
C PHE A 173 -19.66 -15.80 -11.07
N THR A 174 -20.18 -15.94 -9.85
CA THR A 174 -20.07 -14.88 -8.84
C THR A 174 -18.60 -14.67 -8.54
N ILE A 175 -18.17 -13.42 -8.53
CA ILE A 175 -16.80 -13.05 -8.17
C ILE A 175 -16.65 -13.31 -6.67
N THR A 176 -15.95 -14.38 -6.32
CA THR A 176 -15.60 -14.72 -4.93
C THR A 176 -14.19 -14.20 -4.62
N GLY A 177 -13.88 -13.97 -3.34
CA GLY A 177 -12.65 -13.30 -2.88
C GLY A 177 -11.32 -14.05 -3.10
N LEU A 178 -11.25 -15.08 -3.94
CA LEU A 178 -10.04 -15.89 -4.17
C LEU A 178 -9.53 -15.79 -5.62
N ASN A 179 -9.56 -14.59 -6.22
CA ASN A 179 -9.34 -14.26 -7.63
C ASN A 179 -10.49 -14.64 -8.59
N PRO A 180 -11.08 -13.68 -9.34
CA PRO A 180 -12.01 -14.00 -10.41
C PRO A 180 -11.25 -14.65 -11.57
N ILE A 181 -11.42 -15.96 -11.72
CA ILE A 181 -10.89 -16.72 -12.87
C ILE A 181 -11.42 -16.14 -14.20
N TRP A 182 -12.63 -15.56 -14.21
CA TRP A 182 -13.22 -14.91 -15.38
C TRP A 182 -14.25 -13.84 -14.97
N PRO A 183 -13.85 -12.56 -14.82
CA PRO A 183 -14.73 -11.51 -14.29
C PRO A 183 -15.82 -11.04 -15.29
N PHE A 184 -15.78 -11.50 -16.55
CA PHE A 184 -16.65 -11.01 -17.61
C PHE A 184 -17.97 -11.76 -17.77
N GLY A 185 -18.12 -12.94 -17.17
CA GLY A 185 -19.34 -13.76 -17.27
C GLY A 185 -19.69 -14.35 -18.64
N LEU A 186 -19.22 -13.73 -19.73
CA LEU A 186 -19.44 -14.14 -21.11
C LEU A 186 -18.41 -15.20 -21.51
N ILE A 187 -18.84 -16.43 -21.74
CA ILE A 187 -17.95 -17.56 -22.05
C ILE A 187 -17.81 -17.77 -23.55
N GLY A 188 -18.83 -17.40 -24.30
CA GLY A 188 -18.76 -17.54 -25.75
C GLY A 188 -19.94 -16.92 -26.46
N ILE A 189 -19.71 -16.70 -27.75
CA ILE A 189 -20.70 -16.22 -28.71
C ILE A 189 -20.86 -17.33 -29.75
N LEU A 190 -21.95 -18.09 -29.66
CA LEU A 190 -22.19 -19.21 -30.54
C LEU A 190 -22.91 -18.81 -31.83
N HIS A 191 -22.66 -19.60 -32.87
CA HIS A 191 -23.44 -19.61 -34.09
C HIS A 191 -24.49 -20.73 -34.00
N LEU A 192 -25.74 -20.41 -34.32
CA LEU A 192 -26.83 -21.40 -34.32
C LEU A 192 -26.66 -22.46 -35.42
N ARG A 193 -25.99 -22.11 -36.51
CA ARG A 193 -25.59 -23.04 -37.56
C ARG A 193 -24.10 -23.29 -37.49
N ARG A 194 -23.74 -24.52 -37.83
CA ARG A 194 -22.35 -24.88 -38.09
C ARG A 194 -21.87 -24.18 -39.36
N VAL A 195 -20.58 -23.92 -39.44
CA VAL A 195 -19.97 -23.05 -40.45
C VAL A 195 -19.96 -23.72 -41.83
N ASP A 196 -19.84 -25.04 -41.87
CA ASP A 196 -19.99 -25.92 -43.04
C ASP A 196 -21.39 -25.88 -43.69
N GLN A 197 -22.40 -25.38 -42.97
CA GLN A 197 -23.77 -25.22 -43.48
C GLN A 197 -24.04 -23.84 -44.08
N ILE A 198 -23.08 -22.92 -43.99
CA ILE A 198 -23.19 -21.56 -44.51
C ILE A 198 -22.43 -21.51 -45.83
N LEU A 199 -23.15 -21.12 -46.88
CA LEU A 199 -22.61 -21.00 -48.24
C LEU A 199 -21.95 -19.64 -48.41
N PHE A 200 -20.64 -19.64 -48.65
CA PHE A 200 -19.88 -18.44 -48.98
C PHE A 200 -19.51 -18.44 -50.48
N PRO A 201 -19.87 -17.40 -51.24
CA PRO A 201 -19.53 -17.33 -52.66
C PRO A 201 -18.02 -17.37 -52.91
N ASP A 202 -17.26 -16.53 -52.21
CA ASP A 202 -15.81 -16.38 -52.38
C ASP A 202 -15.10 -16.26 -51.02
N ARG A 203 -13.79 -16.53 -51.01
CA ARG A 203 -12.89 -16.34 -49.85
C ARG A 203 -12.93 -14.92 -49.28
N ALA A 204 -13.08 -13.89 -50.14
CA ALA A 204 -13.18 -12.50 -49.71
C ALA A 204 -14.47 -12.20 -48.92
N VAL A 205 -15.58 -12.85 -49.26
CA VAL A 205 -16.87 -12.70 -48.54
C VAL A 205 -16.78 -13.37 -47.18
N LEU A 206 -16.17 -14.56 -47.10
CA LEU A 206 -15.89 -15.25 -45.83
C LEU A 206 -15.10 -14.35 -44.86
N ALA A 207 -14.05 -13.68 -45.36
CA ALA A 207 -13.26 -12.75 -44.55
C ALA A 207 -14.07 -11.54 -44.05
N ARG A 208 -14.84 -10.89 -44.95
CA ARG A 208 -15.67 -9.73 -44.58
C ARG A 208 -16.73 -10.08 -43.54
N VAL A 209 -17.40 -11.23 -43.66
CA VAL A 209 -18.43 -11.64 -42.71
C VAL A 209 -17.83 -12.04 -41.36
N SER A 210 -16.65 -12.64 -41.36
CA SER A 210 -16.00 -13.13 -40.14
C SER A 210 -15.41 -11.99 -39.30
N ILE A 211 -14.84 -10.95 -39.93
CA ILE A 211 -14.19 -9.86 -39.20
C ILE A 211 -15.15 -8.92 -38.46
N VAL A 212 -16.42 -8.86 -38.88
CA VAL A 212 -17.42 -7.93 -38.33
C VAL A 212 -17.64 -8.13 -36.83
N VAL A 213 -17.71 -9.38 -36.36
CA VAL A 213 -17.97 -9.64 -34.94
C VAL A 213 -16.79 -9.19 -34.08
N PRO A 214 -15.56 -9.67 -34.26
CA PRO A 214 -14.44 -9.20 -33.45
C PRO A 214 -14.21 -7.68 -33.54
N ALA A 215 -14.31 -7.10 -34.74
CA ALA A 215 -14.10 -5.66 -34.93
C ALA A 215 -15.13 -4.82 -34.16
N THR A 216 -16.41 -5.20 -34.19
CA THR A 216 -17.46 -4.49 -33.44
C THR A 216 -17.26 -4.59 -31.94
N LEU A 217 -16.86 -5.76 -31.43
CA LEU A 217 -16.54 -5.96 -30.01
C LEU A 217 -15.35 -5.10 -29.57
N ILE A 218 -14.25 -5.08 -30.34
CA ILE A 218 -13.04 -4.32 -29.99
C ILE A 218 -13.31 -2.81 -30.01
N VAL A 219 -13.97 -2.31 -31.06
CA VAL A 219 -14.25 -0.87 -31.21
C VAL A 219 -15.23 -0.38 -30.14
N SER A 220 -16.31 -1.14 -29.89
CA SER A 220 -17.25 -0.78 -28.82
C SER A 220 -16.63 -0.93 -27.43
N GLY A 221 -15.79 -1.95 -27.23
CA GLY A 221 -15.04 -2.17 -26.00
C GLY A 221 -14.15 -0.98 -25.67
N LEU A 222 -13.37 -0.48 -26.64
CA LEU A 222 -12.55 0.72 -26.45
C LEU A 222 -13.38 1.94 -26.05
N ILE A 223 -14.52 2.17 -26.72
CA ILE A 223 -15.42 3.29 -26.40
C ILE A 223 -15.94 3.16 -24.97
N PHE A 224 -16.39 1.98 -24.56
CA PHE A 224 -16.90 1.76 -23.21
C PHE A 224 -15.82 1.78 -22.14
N SER A 225 -14.59 1.35 -22.43
CA SER A 225 -13.47 1.48 -21.50
C SER A 225 -13.15 2.94 -21.22
N ILE A 226 -13.11 3.80 -22.25
CA ILE A 226 -12.86 5.25 -22.05
C ILE A 226 -14.02 5.91 -21.29
N LEU A 227 -15.27 5.59 -21.64
CA LEU A 227 -16.44 6.08 -20.90
C LEU A 227 -16.48 5.55 -19.45
N GLY A 228 -16.01 4.32 -19.25
CA GLY A 228 -15.90 3.67 -17.95
C GLY A 228 -14.85 4.34 -17.07
N LEU A 229 -13.66 4.63 -17.61
CA LEU A 229 -12.63 5.41 -16.92
C LEU A 229 -13.18 6.76 -16.46
N ARG A 230 -13.94 7.45 -17.32
CA ARG A 230 -14.59 8.72 -16.97
C ARG A 230 -15.66 8.56 -15.87
N ALA A 231 -16.41 7.46 -15.88
CA ALA A 231 -17.45 7.17 -14.89
C ALA A 231 -16.89 6.74 -13.53
N THR A 232 -15.67 6.17 -13.50
CA THR A 232 -14.99 5.80 -12.25
C THR A 232 -14.61 7.06 -11.44
N PRO A 233 -14.89 7.11 -10.13
CA PRO A 233 -14.50 8.23 -9.27
C PRO A 233 -12.96 8.34 -9.18
N GLY A 234 -12.48 9.56 -8.97
CA GLY A 234 -11.03 9.82 -8.84
C GLY A 234 -10.47 9.52 -7.45
N ILE A 235 -11.34 9.41 -6.44
CA ILE A 235 -10.98 9.13 -5.05
C ILE A 235 -11.41 7.70 -4.74
N PRO A 236 -10.61 6.92 -4.00
CA PRO A 236 -10.98 5.57 -3.62
C PRO A 236 -12.26 5.55 -2.75
N PRO A 237 -13.18 4.59 -2.97
CA PRO A 237 -14.28 4.36 -2.04
C PRO A 237 -13.80 3.67 -0.75
N GLU A 238 -14.64 3.63 0.27
CA GLU A 238 -14.38 2.82 1.45
C GLU A 238 -14.56 1.33 1.15
N PHE A 239 -13.49 0.55 1.28
CA PHE A 239 -13.51 -0.89 1.03
C PHE A 239 -13.69 -1.68 2.32
N THR A 240 -14.58 -2.67 2.32
CA THR A 240 -14.73 -3.66 3.41
C THR A 240 -14.11 -5.02 3.06
N GLU A 241 -13.78 -5.24 1.79
CA GLU A 241 -13.14 -6.44 1.27
C GLU A 241 -12.01 -6.05 0.32
N MET A 242 -11.08 -6.99 0.07
CA MET A 242 -10.00 -6.80 -0.90
C MET A 242 -10.53 -6.36 -2.28
N PRO A 243 -10.06 -5.22 -2.83
CA PRO A 243 -10.41 -4.76 -4.17
C PRO A 243 -9.68 -5.59 -5.25
N PHE A 244 -10.22 -5.52 -6.47
CA PHE A 244 -9.62 -6.16 -7.64
C PHE A 244 -9.10 -5.10 -8.61
N VAL A 245 -7.83 -5.21 -8.95
CA VAL A 245 -7.20 -4.38 -9.97
C VAL A 245 -7.50 -4.98 -11.35
N LEU A 246 -7.99 -4.15 -12.27
CA LEU A 246 -8.11 -4.48 -13.68
C LEU A 246 -6.84 -4.10 -14.43
N ASP A 247 -6.15 -5.08 -14.99
CA ASP A 247 -5.01 -4.84 -15.85
C ASP A 247 -5.51 -4.52 -17.25
N LEU A 248 -5.65 -3.23 -17.55
CA LEU A 248 -6.26 -2.76 -18.78
C LEU A 248 -5.38 -3.05 -20.02
N ASN A 249 -5.99 -2.97 -21.20
CA ASN A 249 -5.25 -3.04 -22.45
C ASN A 249 -4.37 -1.79 -22.60
N TRP A 250 -3.17 -1.94 -23.14
CA TRP A 250 -2.24 -0.83 -23.39
C TRP A 250 -2.88 0.36 -24.13
N LEU A 251 -3.81 0.09 -25.06
CA LEU A 251 -4.49 1.13 -25.82
C LEU A 251 -5.44 1.95 -24.93
N VAL A 252 -6.10 1.29 -23.97
CA VAL A 252 -6.94 1.95 -22.98
C VAL A 252 -6.07 2.78 -22.03
N ASP A 253 -4.91 2.27 -21.62
CA ASP A 253 -3.98 3.01 -20.74
C ASP A 253 -3.45 4.28 -21.39
N ILE A 254 -2.94 4.19 -22.62
CA ILE A 254 -2.40 5.35 -23.35
C ILE A 254 -3.51 6.35 -23.65
N THR A 255 -4.69 5.89 -24.07
CA THR A 255 -5.79 6.83 -24.34
C THR A 255 -6.31 7.48 -23.06
N GLY A 256 -6.41 6.73 -21.96
CA GLY A 256 -6.83 7.24 -20.65
C GLY A 256 -5.88 8.29 -20.09
N THR A 257 -4.57 8.01 -20.12
CA THR A 257 -3.52 8.96 -19.70
C THR A 257 -3.48 10.21 -20.58
N LEU A 258 -3.68 10.07 -21.90
CA LEU A 258 -3.79 11.21 -22.82
C LEU A 258 -4.99 12.13 -22.49
N PHE A 259 -6.08 11.58 -21.98
CA PHE A 259 -7.24 12.34 -21.51
C PHE A 259 -7.08 12.92 -20.09
N GLY A 260 -5.95 12.66 -19.43
CA GLY A 260 -5.64 13.16 -18.08
C GLY A 260 -6.32 12.37 -16.96
N PHE A 261 -6.74 11.12 -17.22
CA PHE A 261 -7.24 10.25 -16.16
C PHE A 261 -6.07 9.58 -15.43
N ASP A 262 -6.18 9.48 -14.11
CA ASP A 262 -5.33 8.57 -13.33
C ASP A 262 -5.81 7.13 -13.56
N VAL A 263 -5.19 6.47 -14.53
CA VAL A 263 -5.58 5.12 -14.97
C VAL A 263 -5.20 4.08 -13.92
N VAL A 264 -4.10 4.28 -13.19
CA VAL A 264 -3.60 3.34 -12.19
C VAL A 264 -4.55 3.30 -10.99
N ALA A 265 -4.95 4.46 -10.48
CA ALA A 265 -5.94 4.52 -9.40
C ALA A 265 -7.31 3.97 -9.85
N ARG A 266 -7.83 4.44 -10.99
CA ARG A 266 -9.17 4.06 -11.47
C ARG A 266 -9.32 2.61 -11.91
N SER A 267 -8.23 1.90 -12.14
CA SER A 267 -8.29 0.46 -12.45
C SER A 267 -8.51 -0.41 -11.21
N GLN A 268 -8.18 0.09 -10.02
CA GLN A 268 -8.31 -0.61 -8.73
C GLN A 268 -9.77 -0.65 -8.22
N TRP A 269 -10.58 0.36 -8.55
CA TRP A 269 -12.03 0.42 -8.28
C TRP A 269 -12.84 0.71 -9.53
N ALA A 270 -12.52 -0.03 -10.59
CA ALA A 270 -13.13 0.17 -11.90
C ALA A 270 -14.66 0.16 -11.85
N SER A 271 -15.30 1.09 -12.59
CA SER A 271 -16.75 1.05 -12.77
C SER A 271 -17.18 -0.22 -13.54
N PRO A 272 -18.43 -0.72 -13.36
CA PRO A 272 -18.93 -1.85 -14.14
C PRO A 272 -18.86 -1.59 -15.66
N LEU A 273 -18.94 -0.33 -16.09
CA LEU A 273 -18.79 0.06 -17.49
C LEU A 273 -17.36 -0.18 -18.00
N LEU A 274 -16.34 0.17 -17.21
CA LEU A 274 -14.94 -0.11 -17.55
C LEU A 274 -14.69 -1.61 -17.68
N LEU A 275 -15.22 -2.41 -16.74
CA LEU A 275 -15.16 -3.87 -16.81
C LEU A 275 -15.82 -4.42 -18.09
N SER A 276 -16.97 -3.87 -18.48
CA SER A 276 -17.67 -4.29 -19.70
C SER A 276 -16.87 -3.96 -20.97
N GLY A 277 -16.24 -2.78 -21.02
CA GLY A 277 -15.42 -2.34 -22.15
C GLY A 277 -14.19 -3.21 -22.33
N HIS A 278 -13.46 -3.42 -21.22
CA HIS A 278 -12.28 -4.28 -21.21
C HIS A 278 -12.63 -5.73 -21.58
N GLY A 279 -13.71 -6.29 -21.01
CA GLY A 279 -14.18 -7.64 -21.34
C GLY A 279 -14.52 -7.83 -22.83
N LEU A 280 -15.15 -6.83 -23.46
CA LEU A 280 -15.44 -6.87 -24.90
C LEU A 280 -14.16 -6.87 -25.76
N MET A 281 -13.14 -6.11 -25.36
CA MET A 281 -11.84 -6.12 -26.04
C MET A 281 -11.14 -7.47 -25.91
N VAL A 282 -11.12 -8.05 -24.71
CA VAL A 282 -10.52 -9.38 -24.45
C VAL A 282 -11.25 -10.46 -25.24
N VAL A 283 -12.58 -10.49 -25.23
CA VAL A 283 -13.35 -11.48 -26.00
C VAL A 283 -13.19 -11.26 -27.51
N GLY A 284 -13.14 -10.01 -27.97
CA GLY A 284 -12.85 -9.66 -29.36
C GLY A 284 -11.47 -10.17 -29.81
N PHE A 285 -10.44 -10.01 -28.97
CA PHE A 285 -9.10 -10.55 -29.20
C PHE A 285 -9.12 -12.08 -29.32
N ILE A 286 -9.76 -12.77 -28.37
CA ILE A 286 -9.84 -14.24 -28.36
C ILE A 286 -10.50 -14.77 -29.64
N LEU A 287 -11.55 -14.10 -30.13
CA LEU A 287 -12.23 -14.48 -31.37
C LEU A 287 -11.38 -14.30 -32.64
N LEU A 288 -10.31 -13.49 -32.60
CA LEU A 288 -9.37 -13.32 -33.71
C LEU A 288 -8.25 -14.38 -33.72
N LEU A 289 -8.08 -15.14 -32.63
CA LEU A 289 -7.11 -16.23 -32.60
C LEU A 289 -7.51 -17.33 -33.61
N PRO A 290 -6.53 -18.00 -34.25
CA PRO A 290 -6.77 -19.07 -35.22
C PRO A 290 -7.16 -20.38 -34.51
N ILE A 291 -8.25 -20.34 -33.76
CA ILE A 291 -8.84 -21.47 -33.03
C ILE A 291 -9.99 -22.03 -33.87
N PRO A 292 -10.06 -23.36 -34.10
CA PRO A 292 -11.13 -23.97 -34.90
C PRO A 292 -12.54 -23.49 -34.52
N ASN A 293 -13.34 -23.13 -35.53
CA ASN A 293 -14.68 -22.51 -35.45
C ASN A 293 -14.74 -21.06 -34.94
N PHE A 294 -13.62 -20.42 -34.62
CA PHE A 294 -13.62 -19.00 -34.29
C PHE A 294 -13.49 -18.16 -35.58
N PRO A 295 -13.96 -16.90 -35.56
CA PRO A 295 -13.79 -15.99 -36.69
C PRO A 295 -12.33 -15.86 -37.18
N GLY A 296 -11.35 -15.92 -36.28
CA GLY A 296 -9.92 -15.92 -36.60
C GLY A 296 -9.48 -17.11 -37.46
N ASP A 297 -10.05 -18.30 -37.22
CA ASP A 297 -9.80 -19.49 -38.03
C ASP A 297 -10.44 -19.37 -39.42
N HIS A 298 -11.66 -18.82 -39.51
CA HIS A 298 -12.28 -18.54 -40.82
C HIS A 298 -11.48 -17.52 -41.63
N LEU A 299 -10.87 -16.54 -40.96
CA LEU A 299 -9.98 -15.57 -41.60
C LEU A 299 -8.69 -16.25 -42.08
N TYR A 300 -8.14 -17.18 -41.31
CA TYR A 300 -7.02 -18.01 -41.75
C TYR A 300 -7.38 -18.87 -42.96
N THR A 301 -8.55 -19.53 -42.96
CA THR A 301 -9.06 -20.29 -44.11
C THR A 301 -9.30 -19.42 -45.33
N ALA A 302 -9.78 -18.19 -45.15
CA ALA A 302 -9.94 -17.24 -46.25
C ALA A 302 -8.59 -16.81 -46.87
N LEU A 303 -7.49 -16.82 -46.09
CA LEU A 303 -6.16 -16.46 -46.55
C LEU A 303 -5.42 -17.61 -47.25
N ARG A 304 -5.60 -18.85 -46.78
CA ARG A 304 -4.88 -20.03 -47.26
C ARG A 304 -5.66 -20.89 -48.25
N GLY A 305 -6.99 -20.97 -48.12
CA GLY A 305 -7.81 -21.98 -48.79
C GLY A 305 -8.22 -23.10 -47.84
N SER A 306 -9.27 -23.84 -48.17
CA SER A 306 -9.79 -24.88 -47.26
C SER A 306 -8.93 -26.13 -47.23
N GLN A 307 -8.35 -26.52 -48.39
CA GLN A 307 -7.50 -27.71 -48.52
C GLN A 307 -6.18 -27.56 -47.74
N ASP A 308 -5.47 -26.44 -47.93
CA ASP A 308 -4.22 -26.11 -47.22
C ASP A 308 -4.37 -26.12 -45.69
N VAL A 309 -5.59 -25.87 -45.17
CA VAL A 309 -5.87 -25.86 -43.72
C VAL A 309 -6.03 -27.27 -43.16
N VAL A 310 -6.42 -28.24 -44.01
CA VAL A 310 -6.57 -29.65 -43.65
C VAL A 310 -5.22 -30.38 -43.66
N ASP A 311 -4.24 -29.85 -44.38
CA ASP A 311 -2.91 -30.44 -44.49
C ASP A 311 -2.23 -30.63 -43.12
N THR A 312 -1.82 -31.87 -42.85
CA THR A 312 -1.08 -32.28 -41.64
C THR A 312 0.09 -31.35 -41.27
N PRO A 313 0.96 -30.89 -42.21
CA PRO A 313 2.05 -29.98 -41.84
C PRO A 313 1.57 -28.59 -41.39
N GLU A 314 0.56 -28.02 -42.03
CA GLU A 314 -0.01 -26.73 -41.63
C GLU A 314 -0.78 -26.86 -40.31
N GLN A 315 -1.44 -27.99 -40.09
CA GLN A 315 -2.04 -28.29 -38.80
C GLN A 315 -1.02 -28.39 -37.67
N ALA A 316 0.14 -29.00 -37.93
CA ALA A 316 1.24 -29.04 -36.97
C ALA A 316 1.84 -27.65 -36.72
N ARG A 317 1.94 -26.80 -37.75
CA ARG A 317 2.45 -25.42 -37.63
C ARG A 317 1.56 -24.54 -36.77
N LEU A 318 0.25 -24.56 -37.01
CA LEU A 318 -0.72 -23.81 -36.21
C LEU A 318 -0.82 -24.34 -34.77
N LEU A 319 -0.66 -25.64 -34.58
CA LEU A 319 -0.52 -26.22 -33.24
C LEU A 319 0.72 -25.65 -32.53
N LEU A 320 1.88 -25.63 -33.20
CA LEU A 320 3.10 -25.06 -32.62
C LEU A 320 2.91 -23.58 -32.27
N LEU A 321 2.24 -22.81 -33.15
CA LEU A 321 1.94 -21.40 -32.96
C LEU A 321 1.00 -21.13 -31.77
N THR A 322 0.13 -22.08 -31.42
CA THR A 322 -0.76 -21.97 -30.25
C THR A 322 -0.11 -22.50 -28.97
N VAL A 323 0.67 -23.58 -29.04
CA VAL A 323 1.30 -24.21 -27.86
C VAL A 323 2.48 -23.41 -27.33
N ILE A 324 3.33 -22.83 -28.18
CA ILE A 324 4.50 -22.04 -27.72
C ILE A 324 4.09 -20.87 -26.82
N PRO A 325 3.13 -20.01 -27.20
CA PRO A 325 2.66 -18.93 -26.33
C PRO A 325 2.06 -19.45 -25.02
N VAL A 326 1.30 -20.56 -25.06
CA VAL A 326 0.69 -21.17 -23.86
C VAL A 326 1.77 -21.67 -22.90
N ILE A 327 2.85 -22.25 -23.40
CA ILE A 327 4.00 -22.66 -22.59
C ILE A 327 4.73 -21.45 -22.01
N LEU A 328 4.94 -20.39 -22.80
CA LEU A 328 5.56 -19.16 -22.31
C LEU A 328 4.75 -18.52 -21.18
N VAL A 329 3.43 -18.47 -21.34
CA VAL A 329 2.49 -17.99 -20.32
C VAL A 329 2.44 -18.92 -19.10
N TYR A 330 2.66 -20.22 -19.27
CA TYR A 330 2.77 -21.15 -18.14
C TYR A 330 3.99 -20.84 -17.26
N PHE A 331 5.13 -20.50 -17.85
CA PHE A 331 6.36 -20.20 -17.10
C PHE A 331 6.31 -18.90 -16.28
N THR A 332 5.35 -18.00 -16.55
CA THR A 332 5.26 -16.71 -15.85
C THR A 332 4.47 -16.75 -14.54
N GLY A 333 3.76 -17.86 -14.20
CA GLY A 333 3.36 -18.15 -12.82
C GLY A 333 1.88 -18.09 -12.40
N GLN A 334 0.95 -17.41 -13.07
CA GLN A 334 -0.47 -17.32 -12.62
C GLN A 334 -1.50 -17.07 -13.75
N TYR A 335 -1.68 -18.01 -14.70
CA TYR A 335 -2.40 -17.70 -15.94
C TYR A 335 -3.37 -18.78 -16.45
N TRP A 336 -4.29 -19.23 -15.57
CA TRP A 336 -5.27 -20.29 -15.86
C TRP A 336 -6.14 -20.03 -17.09
N VAL A 337 -6.54 -18.78 -17.36
CA VAL A 337 -7.39 -18.41 -18.50
C VAL A 337 -6.71 -18.72 -19.82
N TRP A 338 -5.45 -18.28 -19.98
CA TRP A 338 -4.67 -18.50 -21.20
C TRP A 338 -4.37 -19.98 -21.41
N ILE A 339 -4.10 -20.72 -20.34
CA ILE A 339 -3.93 -22.18 -20.39
C ILE A 339 -5.23 -22.86 -20.82
N ALA A 340 -6.40 -22.42 -20.32
CA ALA A 340 -7.70 -22.96 -20.70
C ALA A 340 -8.01 -22.69 -22.18
N ILE A 341 -7.75 -21.48 -22.68
CA ILE A 341 -7.92 -21.11 -24.10
C ILE A 341 -6.97 -21.94 -24.97
N GLY A 342 -5.70 -22.06 -24.56
CA GLY A 342 -4.71 -22.89 -25.23
C GLY A 342 -5.11 -24.36 -25.30
N SER A 343 -5.58 -24.90 -24.18
CA SER A 343 -6.07 -26.28 -24.09
C SER A 343 -7.31 -26.50 -24.96
N LEU A 344 -8.23 -25.54 -25.00
CA LEU A 344 -9.38 -25.57 -25.90
C LEU A 344 -8.95 -25.55 -27.37
N ALA A 345 -7.96 -24.73 -27.73
CA ALA A 345 -7.41 -24.66 -29.07
C ALA A 345 -6.79 -26.00 -29.50
N VAL A 346 -5.99 -26.61 -28.64
CA VAL A 346 -5.40 -27.94 -28.84
C VAL A 346 -6.49 -29.00 -28.95
N TRP A 347 -7.43 -29.04 -28.00
CA TRP A 347 -8.53 -30.01 -27.96
C TRP A 347 -9.36 -29.97 -29.24
N ARG A 348 -9.80 -28.78 -29.67
CA ARG A 348 -10.59 -28.62 -30.88
C ARG A 348 -9.85 -29.04 -32.15
N ARG A 349 -8.52 -28.97 -32.15
CA ARG A 349 -7.69 -29.38 -33.29
C ARG A 349 -7.48 -30.89 -33.38
N PHE A 350 -7.51 -31.58 -32.25
CA PHE A 350 -7.31 -33.04 -32.17
C PHE A 350 -8.61 -33.85 -32.04
N GLN A 351 -9.78 -33.21 -32.00
CA GLN A 351 -11.05 -33.92 -32.10
C GLN A 351 -11.11 -34.67 -33.44
N SER A 352 -11.33 -35.98 -33.37
CA SER A 352 -11.26 -36.92 -34.51
C SER A 352 -12.39 -36.76 -35.54
N ASP A 353 -13.43 -35.99 -35.21
CA ASP A 353 -14.45 -35.58 -36.16
C ASP A 353 -13.92 -34.38 -36.92
N ALA A 354 -13.92 -34.44 -38.26
CA ALA A 354 -13.44 -33.36 -39.13
C ALA A 354 -13.95 -32.00 -38.63
N VAL A 355 -13.03 -31.12 -38.25
CA VAL A 355 -13.34 -29.72 -37.92
C VAL A 355 -14.18 -29.17 -39.07
N PRO A 356 -15.41 -28.67 -38.81
CA PRO A 356 -16.29 -28.26 -39.89
C PRO A 356 -15.70 -27.01 -40.58
N LEU A 357 -15.23 -27.19 -41.81
CA LEU A 357 -14.63 -26.13 -42.62
C LEU A 357 -15.73 -25.24 -43.21
N PRO A 358 -15.47 -23.94 -43.42
CA PRO A 358 -16.39 -23.08 -44.14
C PRO A 358 -16.57 -23.54 -45.59
N LEU A 359 -17.82 -23.64 -46.03
CA LEU A 359 -18.16 -24.05 -47.39
C LEU A 359 -18.04 -22.85 -48.34
N VAL A 360 -16.91 -22.78 -49.07
CA VAL A 360 -16.62 -21.72 -50.05
C VAL A 360 -16.79 -22.28 -51.47
N LEU A 361 -17.63 -21.63 -52.29
CA LEU A 361 -17.92 -22.11 -53.64
C LEU A 361 -16.75 -21.87 -54.61
N ASN A 362 -16.15 -20.68 -54.53
CA ASN A 362 -15.05 -20.26 -55.38
C ASN A 362 -13.76 -20.12 -54.57
N GLU A 363 -12.91 -21.13 -54.63
CA GLU A 363 -11.58 -21.07 -54.04
C GLU A 363 -10.52 -20.53 -55.00
N ALA A 364 -10.77 -20.63 -56.31
CA ALA A 364 -9.86 -20.24 -57.39
C ALA A 364 -9.73 -18.73 -57.64
N THR A 365 -10.13 -17.86 -56.70
CA THR A 365 -10.10 -16.41 -56.91
C THR A 365 -8.66 -15.91 -57.18
N PRO A 366 -8.42 -15.14 -58.27
CA PRO A 366 -7.06 -14.80 -58.69
C PRO A 366 -6.29 -13.96 -57.64
N PRO A 367 -4.96 -14.08 -57.58
CA PRO A 367 -4.12 -13.51 -56.52
C PRO A 367 -4.23 -11.98 -56.35
N GLU A 368 -4.53 -11.23 -57.42
CA GLU A 368 -4.78 -9.78 -57.37
C GLU A 368 -6.06 -9.39 -56.60
N ARG A 369 -7.04 -10.30 -56.51
CA ARG A 369 -8.28 -10.15 -55.72
C ARG A 369 -8.26 -10.96 -54.43
N SER A 370 -7.10 -11.56 -54.08
CA SER A 370 -6.97 -12.34 -52.86
C SER A 370 -7.25 -11.45 -51.64
N PRO A 371 -7.95 -11.96 -50.62
CA PRO A 371 -8.26 -11.19 -49.42
C PRO A 371 -7.01 -10.80 -48.61
N GLY A 372 -5.86 -11.41 -48.87
CA GLY A 372 -4.62 -11.21 -48.10
C GLY A 372 -4.16 -9.78 -47.95
N SER A 373 -4.28 -8.96 -49.01
CA SER A 373 -3.78 -7.58 -49.04
C SER A 373 -4.40 -6.67 -47.97
N TRP A 374 -5.68 -6.88 -47.62
CA TRP A 374 -6.39 -6.09 -46.61
C TRP A 374 -6.66 -6.87 -45.33
N VAL A 375 -6.85 -8.19 -45.40
CA VAL A 375 -7.16 -9.01 -44.22
C VAL A 375 -5.98 -9.05 -43.25
N ILE A 376 -4.76 -9.27 -43.74
CA ILE A 376 -3.56 -9.35 -42.90
C ILE A 376 -3.35 -8.05 -42.08
N PRO A 377 -3.30 -6.85 -42.69
CA PRO A 377 -3.09 -5.62 -41.92
C PRO A 377 -4.25 -5.31 -40.96
N VAL A 378 -5.50 -5.61 -41.33
CA VAL A 378 -6.64 -5.36 -40.42
C VAL A 378 -6.63 -6.31 -39.23
N ILE A 379 -6.35 -7.60 -39.44
CA ILE A 379 -6.21 -8.57 -38.32
C ILE A 379 -5.07 -8.15 -37.41
N LEU A 380 -3.90 -7.81 -37.98
CA LEU A 380 -2.75 -7.36 -37.19
C LEU A 380 -3.10 -6.11 -36.39
N CYS A 381 -3.76 -5.13 -37.01
CA CYS A 381 -4.18 -3.90 -36.34
C CYS A 381 -5.14 -4.18 -35.18
N LEU A 382 -6.14 -5.05 -35.38
CA LEU A 382 -7.08 -5.42 -34.33
C LEU A 382 -6.42 -6.22 -33.21
N LEU A 383 -5.58 -7.21 -33.53
CA LEU A 383 -4.84 -8.00 -32.53
C LEU A 383 -3.91 -7.12 -31.69
N VAL A 384 -3.21 -6.17 -32.32
CA VAL A 384 -2.36 -5.22 -31.60
C VAL A 384 -3.22 -4.28 -30.76
N ALA A 385 -4.28 -3.69 -31.32
CA ALA A 385 -5.16 -2.76 -30.60
C ALA A 385 -5.85 -3.38 -29.38
N SER A 386 -6.24 -4.66 -29.48
CA SER A 386 -6.93 -5.38 -28.40
C SER A 386 -6.02 -6.35 -27.65
N LEU A 387 -4.70 -6.22 -27.77
CA LEU A 387 -3.75 -7.09 -27.07
C LEU A 387 -4.00 -6.95 -25.55
N PRO A 388 -4.42 -8.02 -24.87
CA PRO A 388 -4.64 -7.98 -23.44
C PRO A 388 -3.32 -8.12 -22.69
N SER A 389 -3.34 -7.67 -21.45
CA SER A 389 -2.34 -7.95 -20.42
C SER A 389 -2.23 -9.46 -20.14
N LEU A 390 -1.09 -9.87 -19.59
CA LEU A 390 -0.87 -11.27 -19.21
C LEU A 390 -1.86 -11.70 -18.12
N GLN A 391 -2.03 -10.86 -17.11
CA GLN A 391 -3.04 -10.99 -16.06
C GLN A 391 -4.20 -10.08 -16.42
N ILE A 392 -5.44 -10.56 -16.39
CA ILE A 392 -6.62 -9.77 -16.75
C ILE A 392 -7.12 -8.96 -15.53
N SER A 393 -7.02 -9.57 -14.35
CA SER A 393 -7.40 -8.98 -13.08
C SER A 393 -6.73 -9.72 -11.94
N HIS A 394 -6.46 -9.01 -10.84
CA HIS A 394 -5.84 -9.59 -9.65
C HIS A 394 -6.34 -8.97 -8.36
N ALA A 395 -6.37 -9.73 -7.27
CA ALA A 395 -6.65 -9.20 -5.94
C ALA A 395 -5.48 -8.33 -5.47
N MET A 396 -5.77 -7.16 -4.91
CA MET A 396 -4.76 -6.37 -4.20
C MET A 396 -4.61 -6.94 -2.79
N THR A 397 -3.42 -7.44 -2.46
CA THR A 397 -3.17 -8.09 -1.16
C THR A 397 -3.03 -7.09 -0.02
N ASP A 398 -2.31 -6.00 -0.26
CA ASP A 398 -1.95 -5.01 0.77
C ASP A 398 -2.86 -3.77 0.69
N TRP A 399 -4.13 -3.99 0.33
CA TRP A 399 -5.12 -2.92 0.13
C TRP A 399 -5.49 -2.18 1.41
N ASP A 400 -5.36 -2.86 2.57
CA ASP A 400 -5.50 -2.35 3.92
C ASP A 400 -4.16 -1.91 4.54
N GLY A 401 -3.10 -1.85 3.74
CA GLY A 401 -1.78 -1.39 4.16
C GLY A 401 -1.83 -0.01 4.83
N ASP A 402 -0.96 0.16 5.83
CA ASP A 402 -0.86 1.36 6.64
C ASP A 402 0.04 2.42 5.96
N LEU A 403 0.78 3.21 6.73
CA LEU A 403 1.73 4.20 6.25
C LEU A 403 3.01 3.52 5.75
N ASP A 404 3.49 3.91 4.57
CA ASP A 404 4.80 3.50 4.07
C ASP A 404 5.88 4.45 4.60
N THR A 405 6.77 3.93 5.44
CA THR A 405 7.89 4.68 6.04
C THR A 405 9.24 4.30 5.43
N SER A 406 9.26 3.49 4.38
CA SER A 406 10.50 2.93 3.82
C SER A 406 11.46 3.98 3.27
N ASP A 407 10.92 5.09 2.76
CA ASP A 407 11.68 6.21 2.20
C ASP A 407 12.03 7.31 3.22
N TRP A 408 11.65 7.15 4.50
CA TRP A 408 11.90 8.17 5.52
C TRP A 408 13.38 8.27 5.91
N LEU A 409 13.84 9.50 6.13
CA LEU A 409 15.22 9.80 6.52
C LEU A 409 15.54 9.21 7.91
N THR A 410 16.70 8.59 8.05
CA THR A 410 17.21 8.01 9.31
C THR A 410 18.40 8.76 9.90
N ASP A 411 19.13 9.52 9.07
CA ASP A 411 20.22 10.40 9.48
C ASP A 411 20.17 11.69 8.64
N PHE A 412 20.39 12.82 9.28
CA PHE A 412 20.44 14.12 8.63
C PHE A 412 21.48 15.02 9.31
N ASP A 413 22.30 15.70 8.51
CA ASP A 413 23.29 16.66 8.99
C ASP A 413 22.90 18.09 8.62
N LEU A 414 22.65 18.91 9.64
CA LEU A 414 22.32 20.33 9.53
C LEU A 414 23.51 21.16 9.01
N GLY A 415 24.74 20.68 9.21
CA GLY A 415 25.95 21.42 8.87
C GLY A 415 26.03 22.78 9.60
N THR A 416 26.53 23.80 8.90
CA THR A 416 26.75 25.14 9.46
C THR A 416 25.50 26.01 9.53
N GLU A 417 24.40 25.57 8.94
CA GLU A 417 23.14 26.31 8.97
C GLU A 417 22.53 26.27 10.39
N ASN A 418 21.73 27.27 10.72
CA ASN A 418 21.05 27.35 12.02
C ASN A 418 19.62 26.81 11.98
N GLU A 419 19.05 26.62 10.79
CA GLU A 419 17.66 26.22 10.62
C GLU A 419 17.52 25.27 9.44
N THR A 420 16.79 24.16 9.63
CA THR A 420 16.34 23.28 8.54
C THR A 420 14.88 22.89 8.70
N VAL A 421 14.29 22.49 7.57
CA VAL A 421 12.98 21.85 7.50
C VAL A 421 13.17 20.46 6.92
N LEU A 422 12.95 19.45 7.75
CA LEU A 422 12.95 18.03 7.39
C LEU A 422 11.59 17.69 6.80
N LYS A 423 11.56 16.84 5.77
CA LYS A 423 10.34 16.50 5.03
C LYS A 423 10.12 14.99 5.02
N PHE A 424 8.94 14.56 5.40
CA PHE A 424 8.52 13.17 5.45
C PHE A 424 7.22 13.02 4.66
N ASP A 425 7.28 12.26 3.57
CA ASP A 425 6.10 11.99 2.76
C ASP A 425 5.21 10.98 3.49
N LEU A 426 3.95 11.35 3.70
CA LEU A 426 2.94 10.49 4.30
C LEU A 426 2.17 9.79 3.18
N GLN A 427 2.69 8.63 2.74
CA GLN A 427 2.06 7.81 1.71
C GLN A 427 1.47 6.55 2.32
N SER A 428 0.27 6.15 1.90
CA SER A 428 -0.28 4.86 2.32
C SER A 428 0.27 3.77 1.40
N SER A 429 0.66 2.65 2.00
CA SER A 429 0.94 1.39 1.29
C SER A 429 -0.34 0.74 0.73
N GLY A 430 -1.49 1.07 1.32
CA GLY A 430 -2.82 0.61 0.91
C GLY A 430 -3.65 1.65 0.17
N VAL A 431 -4.90 1.28 -0.13
CA VAL A 431 -5.84 2.14 -0.88
C VAL A 431 -6.85 2.81 0.04
N GLN A 432 -7.06 2.27 1.24
CA GLN A 432 -7.97 2.87 2.22
C GLN A 432 -7.45 4.24 2.67
N SER A 433 -8.37 5.19 2.82
CA SER A 433 -8.06 6.45 3.49
C SER A 433 -7.68 6.17 4.94
N ARG A 434 -6.51 6.67 5.35
CA ARG A 434 -6.01 6.59 6.72
C ARG A 434 -5.99 7.99 7.33
N SER A 435 -6.42 8.08 8.57
CA SER A 435 -6.30 9.28 9.37
C SER A 435 -5.77 8.92 10.74
N GLY A 436 -5.03 9.83 11.34
CA GLY A 436 -4.39 9.59 12.62
C GLY A 436 -3.73 10.85 13.17
N LEU A 437 -2.95 10.63 14.21
CA LEU A 437 -2.23 11.67 14.94
C LEU A 437 -0.74 11.36 14.88
N ILE A 438 0.07 12.40 14.75
CA ILE A 438 1.53 12.33 14.73
C ILE A 438 2.03 13.16 15.89
N HIS A 439 2.92 12.58 16.68
CA HIS A 439 3.68 13.26 17.72
C HIS A 439 5.18 13.20 17.39
N VAL A 440 5.86 14.33 17.54
CA VAL A 440 7.31 14.44 17.36
C VAL A 440 7.96 14.80 18.69
N SER A 441 8.91 13.97 19.12
CA SER A 441 9.73 14.20 20.31
C SER A 441 11.21 14.26 19.93
N ALA A 442 11.99 15.02 20.69
CA ALA A 442 13.43 15.13 20.51
C ALA A 442 14.14 14.75 21.82
N THR A 443 15.22 13.98 21.72
CA THR A 443 16.01 13.49 22.87
C THR A 443 17.50 13.71 22.67
N GLY A 444 18.25 13.92 23.76
CA GLY A 444 19.69 14.20 23.73
C GLY A 444 20.01 15.66 24.05
N ALA A 445 20.98 16.27 23.34
CA ALA A 445 21.40 17.65 23.58
C ALA A 445 20.43 18.68 22.97
N VAL A 446 19.16 18.62 23.40
CA VAL A 446 18.03 19.38 22.85
C VAL A 446 17.78 20.72 23.52
N ASP A 447 18.42 21.00 24.66
CA ASP A 447 18.17 22.24 25.39
C ASP A 447 18.53 23.49 24.57
N GLY A 448 17.58 24.42 24.49
CA GLY A 448 17.67 25.62 23.66
C GLY A 448 17.33 25.43 22.18
N TRP A 449 17.09 24.21 21.71
CA TRP A 449 16.56 23.97 20.36
C TRP A 449 15.06 24.24 20.27
N LEU A 450 14.61 24.68 19.10
CA LEU A 450 13.20 24.81 18.77
C LEU A 450 12.83 23.75 17.75
N PHE A 451 11.87 22.88 18.12
CA PHE A 451 11.27 21.88 17.24
C PHE A 451 9.79 22.20 17.09
N ASP A 452 9.39 22.59 15.89
CA ASP A 452 7.98 22.81 15.54
C ASP A 452 7.62 21.95 14.33
N ILE A 453 6.39 21.44 14.28
CA ILE A 453 5.92 20.66 13.14
C ILE A 453 4.84 21.38 12.34
N ARG A 454 4.71 20.99 11.07
CA ARG A 454 3.65 21.43 10.16
C ARG A 454 3.15 20.24 9.36
N CYS A 455 1.84 20.03 9.39
CA CYS A 455 1.18 19.00 8.61
C CYS A 455 0.36 19.60 7.47
N GLU A 456 -0.03 18.75 6.51
CA GLU A 456 -0.73 19.20 5.32
C GLU A 456 -2.07 19.87 5.69
N GLY A 457 -2.29 21.10 5.19
CA GLY A 457 -3.46 21.91 5.49
C GLY A 457 -3.27 22.94 6.61
N GLU A 458 -2.18 22.85 7.38
CA GLU A 458 -1.77 23.87 8.34
C GLU A 458 -0.87 24.93 7.67
N LEU A 459 -1.07 26.20 8.05
CA LEU A 459 -0.34 27.32 7.45
C LEU A 459 0.98 27.61 8.16
N ASP A 460 1.02 27.40 9.48
CA ASP A 460 2.13 27.79 10.34
C ASP A 460 2.68 26.57 11.09
N PHE A 461 3.97 26.59 11.42
CA PHE A 461 4.59 25.60 12.30
C PHE A 461 4.13 25.87 13.73
N ASN A 462 3.58 24.85 14.40
CA ASN A 462 3.08 25.02 15.76
C ASN A 462 3.09 23.70 16.55
N GLY A 463 3.84 23.67 17.64
CA GLY A 463 3.86 22.54 18.57
C GLY A 463 4.50 21.29 17.97
N THR A 464 4.24 20.17 18.64
CA THR A 464 4.83 18.85 18.37
C THR A 464 3.81 17.78 17.98
N ASP A 465 2.53 18.15 17.92
CA ASP A 465 1.42 17.25 17.58
C ASP A 465 0.66 17.77 16.37
N CYS A 466 0.27 16.86 15.47
CA CYS A 466 -0.60 17.19 14.35
C CYS A 466 -1.53 16.04 13.99
N ALA A 467 -2.60 16.35 13.25
CA ALA A 467 -3.48 15.35 12.65
C ALA A 467 -3.18 15.20 11.16
N TYR A 468 -3.19 13.96 10.67
CA TYR A 468 -3.05 13.67 9.25
C TYR A 468 -4.28 12.93 8.71
N SER A 469 -4.56 13.14 7.43
CA SER A 469 -5.53 12.38 6.67
C SER A 469 -4.99 12.20 5.26
N ILE A 470 -4.76 10.94 4.88
CA ILE A 470 -4.16 10.56 3.61
C ILE A 470 -5.02 9.51 2.92
N ASN A 471 -4.88 9.41 1.60
CA ASN A 471 -5.48 8.35 0.81
C ASN A 471 -4.52 7.90 -0.30
N ALA A 472 -4.92 6.93 -1.12
CA ALA A 472 -4.08 6.37 -2.19
C ALA A 472 -3.61 7.38 -3.25
N VAL A 473 -4.26 8.55 -3.34
CA VAL A 473 -4.06 9.54 -4.41
C VAL A 473 -3.53 10.87 -3.85
N GLU A 474 -3.99 11.25 -2.66
CA GLU A 474 -3.59 12.43 -1.90
C GLU A 474 -2.61 11.99 -0.82
N TYR A 475 -1.32 12.22 -1.11
CA TYR A 475 -0.24 12.02 -0.16
C TYR A 475 -0.16 13.22 0.78
N GLY A 476 0.10 12.93 2.05
CA GLY A 476 0.37 13.95 3.05
C GLY A 476 1.85 14.33 3.08
N LEU A 477 2.14 15.47 3.71
CA LEU A 477 3.51 15.89 4.00
C LEU A 477 3.62 16.32 5.46
N LEU A 478 4.54 15.70 6.18
CA LEU A 478 4.98 16.13 7.50
C LEU A 478 6.28 16.91 7.35
N GLU A 479 6.30 18.14 7.85
CA GLU A 479 7.49 18.97 7.88
C GLU A 479 7.88 19.29 9.32
N ILE A 480 9.13 18.97 9.69
CA ILE A 480 9.69 19.23 11.02
C ILE A 480 10.73 20.33 10.89
N ARG A 481 10.49 21.46 11.55
CA ARG A 481 11.42 22.59 11.62
C ARG A 481 12.31 22.43 12.84
N ALA A 482 13.62 22.38 12.61
CA ALA A 482 14.63 22.33 13.66
C ALA A 482 15.47 23.62 13.62
N VAL A 483 15.51 24.36 14.71
CA VAL A 483 16.32 25.59 14.85
C VAL A 483 17.35 25.42 15.95
N ARG A 484 18.63 25.52 15.58
CA ARG A 484 19.76 25.49 16.50
C ARG A 484 19.90 26.85 17.21
N PRO A 485 20.08 26.87 18.54
CA PRO A 485 20.42 28.09 19.27
C PRO A 485 21.79 28.64 18.84
N ASN A 486 21.94 29.96 18.90
CA ASN A 486 23.23 30.60 18.57
C ASN A 486 24.27 30.32 19.66
N GLN A 487 25.53 30.15 19.25
CA GLN A 487 26.67 30.00 20.16
C GLN A 487 26.54 28.82 21.13
N THR A 488 26.09 27.67 20.63
CA THR A 488 26.03 26.42 21.39
C THR A 488 26.98 25.37 20.81
N ILE A 489 27.45 24.48 21.68
CA ILE A 489 28.11 23.25 21.27
C ILE A 489 27.00 22.26 20.94
N ALA A 490 26.88 21.87 19.68
CA ALA A 490 25.82 20.97 19.26
C ALA A 490 26.07 19.55 19.78
N GLY A 491 25.02 18.79 20.06
CA GLY A 491 25.14 17.34 20.28
C GLY A 491 24.32 16.55 19.29
N GLN A 492 24.46 15.23 19.37
CA GLN A 492 23.59 14.34 18.61
C GLN A 492 22.18 14.42 19.19
N ILE A 493 21.18 14.66 18.34
CA ILE A 493 19.78 14.69 18.74
C ILE A 493 19.07 13.53 18.05
N ASN A 494 18.24 12.80 18.78
CA ASN A 494 17.38 11.76 18.22
C ASN A 494 15.94 12.26 18.20
N ILE A 495 15.40 12.44 17.00
CA ILE A 495 14.02 12.85 16.74
C ILE A 495 13.18 11.57 16.59
N GLY A 496 12.27 11.34 17.53
CA GLY A 496 11.28 10.29 17.47
C GLY A 496 9.99 10.80 16.83
N ILE A 497 9.49 10.08 15.82
CA ILE A 497 8.19 10.31 15.19
C ILE A 497 7.30 9.14 15.59
N HIS A 498 6.24 9.45 16.33
CA HIS A 498 5.23 8.50 16.75
C HIS A 498 3.94 8.77 15.99
N VAL A 499 3.41 7.74 15.33
CA VAL A 499 2.18 7.84 14.53
C VAL A 499 1.16 6.85 15.08
N GLU A 500 -0.03 7.35 15.42
CA GLU A 500 -1.17 6.54 15.85
C GLU A 500 -2.34 6.71 14.89
N GLY A 501 -2.90 5.59 14.42
CA GLY A 501 -4.11 5.59 13.60
C GLY A 501 -5.36 5.92 14.42
N SER A 502 -6.28 6.71 13.88
CA SER A 502 -7.54 7.10 14.53
C SER A 502 -8.47 5.93 14.94
N ARG A 503 -8.22 4.72 14.42
CA ARG A 503 -8.96 3.50 14.78
C ARG A 503 -8.23 2.65 15.84
N GLY A 504 -7.07 3.09 16.33
CA GLY A 504 -6.23 2.36 17.28
C GLY A 504 -5.64 1.06 16.72
N ASP A 505 -5.67 0.88 15.41
CA ASP A 505 -5.20 -0.32 14.69
C ASP A 505 -3.75 -0.22 14.20
N MET A 506 -3.19 0.99 14.20
CA MET A 506 -1.86 1.30 13.68
C MET A 506 -1.06 2.09 14.71
N GLU A 507 0.15 1.61 15.02
CA GLU A 507 1.15 2.31 15.82
C GLU A 507 2.51 2.18 15.13
N ILE A 508 3.10 3.31 14.72
CA ILE A 508 4.38 3.34 14.01
C ILE A 508 5.34 4.25 14.77
N HIS A 509 6.57 3.77 14.93
CA HIS A 509 7.68 4.51 15.54
C HIS A 509 8.83 4.61 14.55
N HIS A 510 9.24 5.82 14.23
CA HIS A 510 10.41 6.09 13.42
C HIS A 510 11.38 7.00 14.17
N SER A 511 12.68 6.78 13.98
CA SER A 511 13.73 7.60 14.60
C SER A 511 14.68 8.16 13.57
N LEU A 512 15.05 9.42 13.76
CA LEU A 512 16.00 10.16 12.94
C LEU A 512 17.10 10.73 13.84
N ILE A 513 18.35 10.50 13.45
CA ILE A 513 19.51 11.15 14.06
C ILE A 513 19.75 12.50 13.36
N LEU A 514 19.74 13.58 14.14
CA LEU A 514 20.10 14.93 13.70
C LEU A 514 21.52 15.26 14.18
N ASN A 515 22.40 15.49 13.21
CA ASN A 515 23.80 15.88 13.41
C ASN A 515 24.05 17.32 12.97
N SER A 516 25.18 17.88 13.39
CA SER A 516 25.54 19.28 13.20
C SER A 516 27.03 19.45 12.89
N SER A 517 27.43 19.28 11.63
CA SER A 517 28.84 19.44 11.22
C SER A 517 29.24 20.91 11.01
N GLY A 518 30.56 21.18 11.01
CA GLY A 518 31.07 22.55 10.80
C GLY A 518 30.87 23.52 11.97
N VAL A 519 30.36 23.03 13.10
CA VAL A 519 30.29 23.73 14.39
C VAL A 519 30.92 22.87 15.49
N PRO A 520 31.32 23.46 16.64
CA PRO A 520 31.79 22.68 17.78
C PRO A 520 30.68 21.73 18.24
N ARG A 521 30.97 20.44 18.38
CA ARG A 521 29.95 19.45 18.72
C ARG A 521 30.45 18.30 19.59
N ILE A 522 29.52 17.55 20.18
CA ILE A 522 29.76 16.25 20.78
C ILE A 522 29.27 15.11 19.86
N LEU A 523 29.95 13.96 19.91
CA LEU A 523 29.60 12.78 19.10
C LEU A 523 28.40 11.98 19.64
N ASN A 524 28.08 12.15 20.91
CA ASN A 524 27.00 11.43 21.60
C ASN A 524 25.82 12.36 21.89
N GLN A 525 24.72 11.79 22.37
CA GLN A 525 23.53 12.52 22.82
C GLN A 525 23.75 13.32 24.12
N GLY A 526 24.79 13.00 24.89
CA GLY A 526 25.08 13.66 26.17
C GLY A 526 26.23 13.02 26.93
N TRP A 527 26.26 13.24 28.24
CA TRP A 527 27.30 12.79 29.15
C TRP A 527 27.15 11.30 29.48
N SER A 528 28.10 10.48 29.04
CA SER A 528 28.14 9.04 29.33
C SER A 528 29.03 8.75 30.55
N LYS A 529 28.59 7.85 31.43
CA LYS A 529 29.40 7.40 32.58
C LYS A 529 30.56 6.54 32.08
N ASN A 530 31.76 6.76 32.63
CA ASN A 530 32.94 5.97 32.32
C ASN A 530 32.95 4.65 33.13
N ASP A 531 33.24 3.52 32.49
CA ASP A 531 33.13 2.18 33.11
C ASP A 531 34.08 1.98 34.30
N GLU A 532 35.20 2.69 34.34
CA GLU A 532 36.24 2.53 35.37
C GLU A 532 36.08 3.48 36.58
N GLY A 533 35.10 4.39 36.59
CA GLY A 533 34.95 5.39 37.65
C GLY A 533 33.56 6.01 37.79
N GLN A 534 33.44 7.04 38.64
CA GLN A 534 32.23 7.86 38.76
C GLN A 534 32.25 9.08 37.82
N SER A 535 33.21 9.14 36.90
CA SER A 535 33.34 10.26 35.97
C SER A 535 32.34 10.15 34.82
N HIS A 536 31.79 11.30 34.42
CA HIS A 536 30.94 11.43 33.24
C HIS A 536 31.72 12.14 32.15
N CYS A 537 31.72 11.59 30.94
CA CYS A 537 32.55 12.05 29.83
C CYS A 537 31.72 12.35 28.57
N VAL A 538 32.20 13.31 27.79
CA VAL A 538 31.74 13.63 26.43
C VAL A 538 32.92 13.61 25.47
N GLN A 539 32.65 13.21 24.23
CA GLN A 539 33.63 13.24 23.14
C GLN A 539 33.32 14.44 22.25
N MET A 540 34.23 15.41 22.21
CA MET A 540 34.07 16.67 21.48
C MET A 540 34.88 16.68 20.18
N VAL A 541 34.30 17.29 19.16
CA VAL A 541 34.93 17.58 17.87
C VAL A 541 35.00 19.11 17.72
N LEU A 542 36.21 19.62 17.48
CA LEU A 542 36.54 21.05 17.47
C LEU A 542 37.24 21.49 16.18
N ASP A 543 37.27 20.62 15.16
CA ASP A 543 37.93 20.84 13.87
C ASP A 543 37.41 22.07 13.09
N SER A 544 36.20 22.52 13.38
CA SER A 544 35.60 23.76 12.87
C SER A 544 36.24 25.03 13.45
N ILE A 545 36.97 24.93 14.56
CA ILE A 545 37.64 26.05 15.22
C ILE A 545 39.13 26.05 14.85
N GLY A 546 39.58 27.18 14.27
CA GLY A 546 40.99 27.39 13.90
C GLY A 546 41.83 28.16 14.91
N GLN A 547 41.36 28.34 16.13
CA GLN A 547 41.98 29.14 17.19
C GLN A 547 42.15 28.33 18.48
N ALA A 548 43.00 28.83 19.39
CA ALA A 548 43.07 28.27 20.73
C ALA A 548 41.79 28.62 21.51
N ALA A 549 41.42 27.74 22.43
CA ALA A 549 40.22 27.87 23.25
C ALA A 549 40.46 27.37 24.67
N ASN A 550 39.68 27.88 25.62
CA ASN A 550 39.69 27.42 27.00
C ASN A 550 38.34 26.78 27.34
N LEU A 551 38.40 25.54 27.81
CA LEU A 551 37.25 24.82 28.33
C LEU A 551 37.16 25.02 29.85
N SER A 552 35.98 25.39 30.33
CA SER A 552 35.67 25.53 31.76
C SER A 552 34.24 25.06 32.03
N ILE A 553 33.93 24.74 33.28
CA ILE A 553 32.54 24.51 33.72
C ILE A 553 31.99 25.84 34.25
N SER A 554 30.78 26.18 33.86
CA SER A 554 30.10 27.37 34.38
C SER A 554 29.74 27.19 35.86
N PRO A 555 30.13 28.11 36.76
CA PRO A 555 29.51 28.20 38.07
C PRO A 555 28.08 28.75 37.86
N SER A 556 27.08 27.89 37.89
CA SER A 556 25.67 28.28 37.76
C SER A 556 25.30 29.33 38.81
N SER A 557 24.58 30.38 38.39
CA SER A 557 24.23 31.52 39.25
C SER A 557 23.16 31.22 40.31
N SER A 558 22.52 30.04 40.26
CA SER A 558 21.47 29.60 41.19
C SER A 558 21.82 28.36 42.02
N SER A 559 22.97 27.72 41.79
CA SER A 559 23.35 26.52 42.51
C SER A 559 24.84 26.30 42.37
N TYR A 560 25.48 26.02 43.49
CA TYR A 560 26.89 25.68 43.57
C TYR A 560 27.17 24.46 42.69
N SER A 561 27.81 24.67 41.53
CA SER A 561 28.12 23.58 40.59
C SER A 561 29.29 22.76 41.14
N ASP A 562 28.94 21.70 41.84
CA ASP A 562 29.85 20.78 42.55
C ASP A 562 30.57 19.78 41.60
N TRP A 563 30.61 20.09 40.31
CA TRP A 563 31.27 19.30 39.28
C TRP A 563 32.71 19.77 39.10
N THR A 564 33.64 18.81 39.01
CA THR A 564 35.07 19.11 38.83
C THR A 564 35.61 18.47 37.55
N LEU A 565 36.26 19.26 36.69
CA LEU A 565 36.89 18.77 35.47
C LEU A 565 38.15 17.95 35.78
N ILE A 566 38.29 16.81 35.10
CA ILE A 566 39.49 16.00 35.12
C ILE A 566 40.54 16.67 34.22
N GLY A 567 41.54 17.32 34.84
CA GLY A 567 42.58 18.07 34.11
C GLY A 567 42.85 19.47 34.66
N GLY A 568 42.04 19.94 35.62
CA GLY A 568 42.15 21.27 36.23
C GLY A 568 40.88 22.11 35.97
N PRO A 569 40.75 23.28 36.61
CA PRO A 569 39.55 24.12 36.49
C PRO A 569 39.34 24.67 35.08
N ASN A 570 40.43 24.90 34.35
CA ASN A 570 40.43 25.34 32.96
C ASN A 570 41.33 24.41 32.15
N LEU A 571 40.81 23.87 31.04
CA LEU A 571 41.55 23.04 30.11
C LEU A 571 41.85 23.84 28.84
N SER A 572 43.12 24.18 28.64
CA SER A 572 43.57 24.96 27.48
C SER A 572 43.74 24.06 26.24
N VAL A 573 43.02 24.38 25.17
CA VAL A 573 43.05 23.73 23.87
C VAL A 573 43.91 24.59 22.94
N MET A 574 45.15 24.16 22.67
CA MET A 574 46.10 24.96 21.88
C MET A 574 45.88 24.80 20.36
N ASP A 575 45.57 23.58 19.90
CA ASP A 575 45.33 23.25 18.49
C ASP A 575 43.97 22.57 18.33
N ALA A 576 42.89 23.35 18.27
CA ALA A 576 41.52 22.82 18.15
C ALA A 576 41.31 21.97 16.88
N MET A 577 42.04 22.26 15.78
CA MET A 577 41.99 21.52 14.51
C MET A 577 42.44 20.05 14.60
N ASN A 578 43.17 19.66 15.65
CA ASN A 578 43.59 18.26 15.81
C ASN A 578 42.44 17.35 16.27
N PHE A 579 41.37 17.91 16.81
CA PHE A 579 40.24 17.15 17.36
C PHE A 579 39.14 16.98 16.33
N THR A 580 39.28 15.92 15.53
CA THR A 580 38.37 15.55 14.44
C THR A 580 37.43 14.41 14.86
N GLU A 581 36.46 14.04 14.03
CA GLU A 581 35.60 12.87 14.30
C GLU A 581 36.40 11.57 14.50
N SER A 582 37.52 11.39 13.78
CA SER A 582 38.37 10.20 13.92
C SER A 582 39.24 10.20 15.19
N GLU A 583 39.53 11.38 15.73
CA GLU A 583 40.34 11.57 16.94
C GLU A 583 39.70 12.64 17.83
N PRO A 584 38.55 12.34 18.49
CA PRO A 584 37.81 13.31 19.27
C PRO A 584 38.50 13.61 20.61
N MET A 585 38.24 14.80 21.16
CA MET A 585 38.70 15.19 22.48
C MET A 585 37.75 14.62 23.56
N THR A 586 38.25 13.75 24.43
CA THR A 586 37.47 13.27 25.58
C THR A 586 37.58 14.25 26.75
N VAL A 587 36.44 14.80 27.17
CA VAL A 587 36.33 15.69 28.33
C VAL A 587 35.51 15.00 29.41
N CYS A 588 36.05 14.89 30.62
CA CYS A 588 35.40 14.20 31.73
C CYS A 588 35.24 15.11 32.95
N ALA A 589 34.10 14.99 33.63
CA ALA A 589 33.79 15.69 34.87
C ALA A 589 33.41 14.68 35.98
N ASN A 590 33.85 14.95 37.19
CA ASN A 590 33.47 14.20 38.39
C ASN A 590 32.36 14.93 39.15
N PRO A 591 31.25 14.26 39.46
CA PRO A 591 30.23 14.79 40.36
C PRO A 591 30.72 14.76 41.82
N SER A 592 30.36 15.76 42.62
CA SER A 592 30.33 15.60 44.09
C SER A 592 29.15 14.73 44.51
N GLU A 593 29.09 14.35 45.79
CA GLU A 593 27.96 13.61 46.37
C GLU A 593 26.60 14.34 46.26
N VAL A 594 26.58 15.67 46.06
CA VAL A 594 25.35 16.49 45.96
C VAL A 594 25.07 16.96 44.53
N ALA A 595 25.99 16.70 43.59
CA ALA A 595 25.90 17.21 42.23
C ALA A 595 24.72 16.65 41.42
N ILE A 596 24.41 15.35 41.55
CA ILE A 596 23.30 14.70 40.84
C ILE A 596 21.93 15.07 41.46
N PRO A 597 21.74 15.05 42.79
CA PRO A 597 20.47 15.45 43.40
C PRO A 597 20.06 16.91 43.18
N LEU A 598 21.02 17.78 42.86
CA LEU A 598 20.80 19.19 42.51
C LEU A 598 20.66 19.44 41.00
N SER A 599 20.88 18.44 40.15
CA SER A 599 20.81 18.62 38.71
C SER A 599 19.41 19.06 38.29
N GLU A 600 19.36 20.10 37.46
CA GLU A 600 18.14 20.53 36.78
C GLU A 600 17.72 19.48 35.74
N ARG A 601 16.47 19.55 35.28
CA ARG A 601 15.95 18.67 34.23
C ARG A 601 16.13 19.31 32.87
N SER A 602 16.50 18.49 31.89
CA SER A 602 16.50 18.83 30.47
C SER A 602 15.08 18.81 29.93
N THR A 603 14.87 19.48 28.80
CA THR A 603 13.63 19.42 28.02
C THR A 603 13.27 18.00 27.55
N ASP A 604 14.23 17.07 27.45
CA ASP A 604 13.98 15.65 27.17
C ASP A 604 13.59 14.81 28.41
N GLY A 605 13.49 15.45 29.57
CA GLY A 605 13.09 14.83 30.84
C GLY A 605 14.21 14.13 31.62
N ARG A 606 15.44 14.10 31.08
CA ARG A 606 16.62 13.56 31.78
C ARG A 606 17.28 14.62 32.67
N LEU A 607 18.17 14.17 33.55
CA LEU A 607 18.96 15.09 34.39
C LEU A 607 20.04 15.78 33.55
N LEU A 608 20.17 17.10 33.68
CA LEU A 608 21.22 17.87 33.05
C LEU A 608 22.59 17.59 33.68
N GLY A 609 23.60 17.44 32.82
CA GLY A 609 25.00 17.42 33.23
C GLY A 609 25.56 18.82 33.48
N PRO A 610 26.87 18.93 33.80
CA PRO A 610 27.50 20.22 34.00
C PRO A 610 27.52 21.06 32.70
N LYS A 611 27.24 22.36 32.83
CA LYS A 611 27.31 23.32 31.71
C LYS A 611 28.76 23.57 31.33
N LEU A 612 29.17 23.13 30.14
CA LEU A 612 30.52 23.31 29.63
C LEU A 612 30.59 24.59 28.80
N ILE A 613 31.56 25.46 29.10
CA ILE A 613 31.83 26.70 28.36
C ILE A 613 33.15 26.54 27.62
N LEU A 614 33.10 26.72 26.31
CA LEU A 614 34.25 26.85 25.43
C LEU A 614 34.44 28.33 25.08
N GLU A 615 35.47 28.96 25.63
CA GLU A 615 35.81 30.36 25.38
C GLU A 615 36.98 30.45 24.40
N LEU A 616 36.77 31.12 23.26
CA LEU A 616 37.79 31.40 22.26
C LEU A 616 38.66 32.60 22.65
N ASP A 617 39.84 32.71 22.05
CA ASP A 617 40.75 33.85 22.25
C ASP A 617 40.14 35.23 21.88
N ASP A 618 39.14 35.24 20.98
CA ASP A 618 38.40 36.45 20.59
C ASP A 618 37.27 36.83 21.58
N GLY A 619 37.06 36.02 22.62
CA GLY A 619 36.03 36.20 23.64
C GLY A 619 34.65 35.65 23.28
N VAL A 620 34.49 34.98 22.13
CA VAL A 620 33.26 34.25 21.79
C VAL A 620 33.17 32.99 22.66
N ARG A 621 31.98 32.74 23.20
CA ARG A 621 31.72 31.61 24.12
C ARG A 621 30.67 30.69 23.54
N PHE A 622 31.00 29.41 23.45
CA PHE A 622 30.03 28.36 23.13
C PHE A 622 29.67 27.59 24.39
N VAL A 623 28.38 27.29 24.56
CA VAL A 623 27.86 26.57 25.74
C VAL A 623 27.32 25.20 25.33
N LEU A 624 27.66 24.16 26.08
CA LEU A 624 27.04 22.84 26.00
C LEU A 624 26.11 22.65 27.20
N GLU A 625 24.84 22.41 26.92
CA GLU A 625 23.86 21.87 27.85
C GLU A 625 23.42 20.52 27.30
N ALA A 626 23.73 19.45 28.02
CA ALA A 626 23.46 18.10 27.57
C ALA A 626 23.07 17.19 28.75
N PRO A 627 22.18 16.22 28.54
CA PRO A 627 21.70 15.34 29.59
C PRO A 627 22.75 14.31 30.01
N LEU A 628 22.59 13.77 31.21
CA LEU A 628 23.27 12.59 31.71
C LEU A 628 22.56 11.34 31.17
N LEU A 629 23.26 10.53 30.38
CA LEU A 629 22.65 9.37 29.71
C LEU A 629 22.38 8.19 30.65
N ASN A 630 23.18 8.07 31.71
CA ASN A 630 23.19 6.92 32.63
C ASN A 630 22.81 7.30 34.07
N ALA A 631 22.23 8.48 34.28
CA ALA A 631 21.78 8.94 35.58
C ALA A 631 20.33 9.40 35.49
N SER A 632 19.48 8.84 36.34
CA SER A 632 18.07 9.16 36.45
C SER A 632 17.68 9.13 37.90
N THR A 633 16.75 9.98 38.31
CA THR A 633 16.10 9.83 39.63
C THR A 633 15.33 8.51 39.70
N SER A 634 15.19 7.95 40.89
CA SER A 634 14.40 6.73 41.09
C SER A 634 13.10 7.03 41.81
N VAL A 635 12.03 6.30 41.49
CA VAL A 635 10.75 6.37 42.19
C VAL A 635 10.50 5.01 42.85
N VAL A 636 10.09 5.05 44.10
CA VAL A 636 9.82 3.83 44.89
C VAL A 636 8.49 3.21 44.49
N SER A 637 8.54 2.05 43.84
CA SER A 637 7.36 1.26 43.45
C SER A 637 6.91 0.34 44.60
N PRO A 638 5.76 0.61 45.24
CA PRO A 638 5.22 -0.24 46.30
C PRO A 638 4.63 -1.54 45.72
N LEU A 639 4.64 -2.62 46.51
CA LEU A 639 4.04 -3.91 46.15
C LEU A 639 2.53 -3.84 45.87
N ASP A 640 1.82 -2.98 46.61
CA ASP A 640 0.35 -2.85 46.53
C ASP A 640 -0.11 -1.74 45.55
N GLY A 641 0.82 -1.08 44.85
CA GLY A 641 0.56 0.08 44.00
C GLY A 641 0.31 1.38 44.77
N TRP A 642 0.34 2.53 44.08
CA TRP A 642 0.05 3.83 44.71
C TRP A 642 -1.46 4.11 44.72
N PRO A 643 -2.02 4.58 45.86
CA PRO A 643 -3.41 4.99 45.92
C PRO A 643 -3.63 6.34 45.22
N VAL A 644 -4.72 6.45 44.48
CA VAL A 644 -5.20 7.69 43.83
C VAL A 644 -6.52 8.09 44.49
N ASN A 645 -6.57 9.28 45.10
CA ASN A 645 -7.73 9.78 45.83
C ASN A 645 -8.15 11.17 45.30
N GLY A 646 -8.62 11.22 44.05
CA GLY A 646 -9.02 12.47 43.38
C GLY A 646 -7.86 13.27 42.79
N ASN A 647 -6.64 13.07 43.28
CA ASN A 647 -5.40 13.65 42.75
C ASN A 647 -4.39 12.54 42.42
N LEU A 648 -3.62 12.72 41.34
CA LEU A 648 -2.53 11.82 40.98
C LEU A 648 -1.32 12.03 41.93
N PRO A 649 -0.57 10.97 42.27
CA PRO A 649 0.63 11.05 43.10
C PRO A 649 1.85 11.62 42.35
N PHE A 650 1.65 12.26 41.21
CA PHE A 650 2.69 12.92 40.41
C PHE A 650 2.16 14.20 39.79
N ALA A 651 3.08 15.10 39.44
CA ALA A 651 2.76 16.29 38.65
C ALA A 651 2.61 15.88 37.18
N GLY A 652 1.46 16.21 36.60
CA GLY A 652 1.15 15.89 35.22
C GLY A 652 -0.18 15.16 35.05
N GLU A 653 -0.43 14.74 33.82
CA GLU A 653 -1.73 14.24 33.36
C GLU A 653 -1.60 12.91 32.61
N ALA A 654 -0.38 12.48 32.29
CA ALA A 654 -0.13 11.16 31.71
C ALA A 654 1.00 10.42 32.43
N ILE A 655 0.89 9.10 32.44
CA ILE A 655 1.90 8.17 32.96
C ILE A 655 2.20 7.11 31.91
N GLY A 656 3.46 6.72 31.84
CA GLY A 656 3.95 5.69 30.94
C GLY A 656 4.93 4.79 31.65
N TRP A 657 4.98 3.53 31.22
CA TRP A 657 5.96 2.56 31.69
C TRP A 657 6.52 1.78 30.50
N SER A 658 7.83 1.56 30.52
CA SER A 658 8.50 0.67 29.59
C SER A 658 9.74 0.07 30.24
N GLN A 659 10.18 -1.08 29.72
CA GLN A 659 11.28 -1.81 30.34
C GLN A 659 12.63 -1.09 30.19
N ASN A 660 12.89 -0.46 29.03
CA ASN A 660 14.23 0.02 28.66
C ASN A 660 14.26 1.46 28.13
N VAL A 661 13.13 2.03 27.70
CA VAL A 661 13.08 3.34 27.03
C VAL A 661 11.98 4.21 27.62
N SER A 662 12.20 5.51 27.70
CA SER A 662 11.17 6.50 28.10
C SER A 662 10.11 6.66 27.03
N SER A 663 8.84 6.80 27.44
CA SER A 663 7.71 7.06 26.55
C SER A 663 7.66 8.51 26.08
N PRO A 664 7.31 8.80 24.81
CA PRO A 664 7.05 10.16 24.37
C PRO A 664 5.75 10.66 25.00
N CYS A 665 5.69 11.96 25.30
CA CYS A 665 4.53 12.62 25.89
C CYS A 665 3.54 13.07 24.81
N ALA A 666 2.98 12.10 24.09
CA ALA A 666 1.95 12.37 23.09
C ALA A 666 0.66 12.88 23.75
N ASN A 667 0.06 13.93 23.19
CA ASN A 667 -1.11 14.56 23.81
C ASN A 667 -2.44 13.82 23.59
N PHE A 668 -2.49 12.73 22.83
CA PHE A 668 -3.73 12.17 22.30
C PHE A 668 -4.25 10.86 22.90
N VAL A 669 -3.48 10.15 23.75
CA VAL A 669 -3.95 8.89 24.36
C VAL A 669 -4.76 9.18 25.61
N THR A 670 -6.09 9.34 25.49
CA THR A 670 -6.98 9.64 26.62
C THR A 670 -7.71 8.39 27.13
N LEU A 671 -7.52 8.07 28.41
CA LEU A 671 -8.42 7.19 29.16
C LEU A 671 -9.49 8.02 29.86
N ASP A 672 -10.72 7.51 29.86
CA ASP A 672 -11.79 8.02 30.73
C ASP A 672 -11.72 7.29 32.09
N PRO A 673 -11.18 7.89 33.17
CA PRO A 673 -11.04 7.20 34.44
C PRO A 673 -12.42 7.07 35.10
N MET A 674 -12.91 5.83 35.15
CA MET A 674 -14.08 5.47 35.94
C MET A 674 -13.80 5.56 37.45
N GLU A 675 -14.84 5.70 38.29
CA GLU A 675 -14.70 5.50 39.74
C GLU A 675 -14.20 4.06 40.04
N ASN A 676 -13.12 3.93 40.83
CA ASN A 676 -12.44 2.68 41.21
C ASN A 676 -11.67 1.99 40.07
N PHE A 677 -10.77 2.71 39.41
CA PHE A 677 -9.88 2.14 38.39
C PHE A 677 -8.61 1.52 39.00
N THR A 678 -8.04 0.54 38.31
CA THR A 678 -6.68 0.05 38.58
C THR A 678 -5.90 0.14 37.29
N TRP A 679 -4.85 0.96 37.29
CA TRP A 679 -3.94 1.11 36.18
C TRP A 679 -2.83 0.06 36.25
N LEU A 680 -2.64 -0.66 35.16
CA LEU A 680 -1.62 -1.69 34.99
C LEU A 680 -1.08 -1.54 33.57
N PRO A 681 0.24 -1.41 33.36
CA PRO A 681 0.79 -1.38 32.01
C PRO A 681 0.56 -2.73 31.31
N VAL A 682 0.29 -2.68 30.02
CA VAL A 682 -0.04 -3.88 29.23
C VAL A 682 1.22 -4.72 29.06
N SER A 683 1.28 -5.87 29.74
CA SER A 683 2.41 -6.80 29.66
C SER A 683 2.56 -7.38 28.25
N GLY A 684 3.75 -7.24 27.64
CA GLY A 684 4.08 -7.85 26.35
C GLY A 684 4.15 -6.91 25.15
N VAL A 685 3.91 -5.60 25.35
CA VAL A 685 4.20 -4.59 24.33
C VAL A 685 5.64 -4.12 24.52
N GLU A 686 6.53 -4.50 23.61
CA GLU A 686 7.88 -3.93 23.51
C GLU A 686 7.78 -2.56 22.84
N GLY A 687 7.27 -1.56 23.57
CA GLY A 687 6.95 -0.26 22.99
C GLY A 687 6.74 0.83 24.03
N TYR A 688 6.50 2.03 23.52
CA TYR A 688 6.29 3.22 24.33
C TYR A 688 4.82 3.28 24.76
N GLN A 689 4.54 3.01 26.04
CA GLN A 689 3.19 3.14 26.57
C GLN A 689 3.07 4.48 27.28
N ILE A 690 2.13 5.32 26.85
CA ILE A 690 1.74 6.53 27.58
C ILE A 690 0.21 6.58 27.66
N GLU A 691 -0.30 6.81 28.87
CA GLU A 691 -1.73 6.83 29.14
C GLU A 691 -2.07 8.12 29.88
N ARG A 692 -2.97 8.94 29.32
CA ARG A 692 -3.44 10.20 29.92
C ARG A 692 -4.75 9.99 30.67
N PHE A 693 -4.89 10.65 31.81
CA PHE A 693 -6.11 10.64 32.61
C PHE A 693 -6.95 11.89 32.33
N SER A 694 -8.25 11.74 32.02
CA SER A 694 -9.15 12.89 31.92
C SER A 694 -9.63 13.37 33.30
N GLU A 695 -9.80 14.69 33.45
CA GLU A 695 -10.41 15.26 34.66
C GLU A 695 -11.96 15.18 34.60
N PRO A 696 -12.67 14.88 35.71
CA PRO A 696 -12.16 14.67 37.07
C PRO A 696 -11.67 13.24 37.32
N ILE A 697 -10.60 13.11 38.11
CA ILE A 697 -9.97 11.82 38.42
C ILE A 697 -10.75 11.13 39.54
N GLY A 698 -11.21 9.90 39.30
CA GLY A 698 -11.85 9.06 40.31
C GLY A 698 -10.85 8.45 41.31
N ASN A 699 -11.36 7.77 42.35
CA ASN A 699 -10.48 6.98 43.23
C ASN A 699 -9.96 5.74 42.48
N GLY A 700 -8.73 5.33 42.72
CA GLY A 700 -8.11 4.19 42.03
C GLY A 700 -6.75 3.79 42.59
N THR A 701 -6.06 2.88 41.90
CA THR A 701 -4.70 2.45 42.22
C THR A 701 -3.82 2.39 40.97
N LEU A 702 -2.58 2.89 41.07
CA LEU A 702 -1.56 2.78 40.02
C LEU A 702 -0.59 1.65 40.38
N ASN A 703 -0.51 0.61 39.55
CA ASN A 703 0.29 -0.58 39.87
C ASN A 703 1.25 -0.98 38.73
N PRO A 704 2.35 -0.25 38.51
CA PRO A 704 3.37 -0.68 37.56
C PRO A 704 4.23 -1.82 38.12
N PRO A 705 5.00 -2.48 37.25
CA PRO A 705 6.06 -3.39 37.62
C PRO A 705 7.11 -2.74 38.55
N GLN A 706 7.78 -3.57 39.34
CA GLN A 706 8.78 -3.13 40.33
C GLN A 706 10.10 -2.63 39.74
N GLU A 707 10.31 -2.83 38.43
CA GLU A 707 11.49 -2.42 37.69
C GLU A 707 11.07 -1.79 36.35
N GLY A 708 11.96 -1.01 35.75
CA GLY A 708 11.76 -0.36 34.44
C GLY A 708 11.86 1.15 34.52
N ILE A 709 11.48 1.81 33.43
CA ILE A 709 11.46 3.26 33.29
C ILE A 709 10.01 3.73 33.32
N MET A 710 9.72 4.63 34.25
CA MET A 710 8.48 5.38 34.31
C MET A 710 8.67 6.76 33.69
N THR A 711 7.73 7.20 32.87
CA THR A 711 7.68 8.56 32.34
C THR A 711 6.37 9.20 32.76
N THR A 712 6.43 10.38 33.37
CA THR A 712 5.24 11.20 33.63
C THR A 712 5.28 12.44 32.76
N CYS A 713 4.12 12.91 32.31
CA CYS A 713 4.04 14.02 31.36
C CYS A 713 3.24 15.18 31.93
N GLU A 714 3.82 16.37 31.91
CA GLU A 714 3.18 17.61 32.31
C GLU A 714 3.21 18.59 31.13
N ASN A 715 2.05 18.96 30.59
CA ASN A 715 1.95 19.87 29.43
C ASN A 715 2.79 19.46 28.20
N GLY A 716 3.03 18.16 27.99
CA GLY A 716 3.84 17.63 26.90
C GLY A 716 5.34 17.48 27.21
N GLU A 717 5.81 17.93 28.38
CA GLU A 717 7.19 17.71 28.83
C GLU A 717 7.32 16.40 29.61
N PRO A 718 8.25 15.49 29.24
CA PRO A 718 8.48 14.25 29.97
C PRO A 718 9.31 14.48 31.23
N THR A 719 9.04 13.68 32.27
CA THR A 719 9.93 13.48 33.41
C THR A 719 10.19 12.00 33.59
N ILE A 720 11.47 11.62 33.61
CA ILE A 720 11.89 10.21 33.55
C ILE A 720 12.38 9.74 34.92
N HIS A 721 11.81 8.63 35.38
CA HIS A 721 12.14 7.98 36.63
C HIS A 721 12.48 6.50 36.42
N SER A 722 13.49 6.01 37.14
CA SER A 722 13.76 4.57 37.25
C SER A 722 12.94 3.97 38.39
N LEU A 723 12.33 2.81 38.20
CA LEU A 723 11.56 2.16 39.27
C LEU A 723 12.46 1.29 40.14
N VAL A 724 12.27 1.43 41.45
CA VAL A 724 12.98 0.66 42.48
C VAL A 724 11.96 0.16 43.49
N GLU A 725 12.06 -1.11 43.89
CA GLU A 725 11.23 -1.68 44.95
C GLU A 725 11.53 -1.03 46.31
N GLY A 726 10.50 -0.71 47.09
CA GLY A 726 10.67 -0.15 48.43
C GLY A 726 9.37 0.09 49.20
N PRO A 727 9.41 0.86 50.29
CA PRO A 727 8.29 0.99 51.23
C PRO A 727 7.10 1.78 50.65
N SER A 728 5.90 1.48 51.15
CA SER A 728 4.63 2.12 50.77
C SER A 728 4.44 3.51 51.40
N VAL A 729 5.33 4.44 51.06
CA VAL A 729 5.35 5.82 51.61
C VAL A 729 5.13 6.84 50.48
N LEU A 730 4.25 7.81 50.72
CA LEU A 730 4.11 9.02 49.92
C LEU A 730 4.74 10.22 50.66
N VAL A 731 5.26 11.17 49.89
CA VAL A 731 5.83 12.44 50.38
C VAL A 731 4.89 13.55 49.93
N ASP A 732 4.24 14.23 50.86
CA ASP A 732 3.22 15.27 50.60
C ASP A 732 2.16 14.83 49.57
N ASP A 733 1.66 13.61 49.74
CA ASP A 733 0.71 12.93 48.85
C ASP A 733 1.22 12.65 47.42
N GLY A 734 2.53 12.85 47.16
CA GLY A 734 3.21 12.52 45.90
C GLY A 734 4.20 11.35 46.01
N PHE A 735 4.78 10.95 44.87
CA PHE A 735 5.77 9.88 44.78
C PHE A 735 6.99 10.13 45.68
N LEU A 736 7.48 9.05 46.29
CA LEU A 736 8.79 9.04 46.93
C LEU A 736 9.87 8.98 45.84
N VAL A 737 10.38 10.15 45.46
CA VAL A 737 11.51 10.30 44.53
C VAL A 737 12.82 10.24 45.31
N LEU A 738 13.69 9.30 44.94
CA LEU A 738 15.03 9.11 45.49
C LEU A 738 16.05 9.92 44.71
N GLU A 739 17.18 10.21 45.37
CA GLU A 739 18.33 10.89 44.77
C GLU A 739 18.00 12.25 44.12
N SER A 740 16.95 12.92 44.63
CA SER A 740 16.52 14.26 44.20
C SER A 740 16.33 15.15 45.41
N MET A 741 16.82 16.39 45.35
CA MET A 741 16.66 17.34 46.45
C MET A 741 15.19 17.78 46.56
N TYR A 742 14.65 17.63 47.77
CA TYR A 742 13.29 18.07 48.06
C TYR A 742 13.16 19.60 47.92
N SER A 743 12.15 20.05 47.15
CA SER A 743 11.96 21.44 46.73
C SER A 743 10.87 22.20 47.49
N GLY A 744 10.18 21.56 48.43
CA GLY A 744 9.13 22.19 49.24
C GLY A 744 9.66 23.17 50.30
N THR A 745 8.78 24.07 50.75
CA THR A 745 9.12 25.19 51.64
C THR A 745 8.51 25.07 53.04
N GLY A 746 7.81 23.98 53.34
CA GLY A 746 7.17 23.71 54.63
C GLY A 746 7.55 22.33 55.16
N ASP A 747 6.99 21.97 56.33
CA ASP A 747 7.22 20.65 56.92
C ASP A 747 6.75 19.53 55.99
N ILE A 748 7.52 18.44 55.94
CA ILE A 748 7.26 17.30 55.05
C ILE A 748 6.31 16.35 55.72
N VAL A 749 5.26 15.96 55.00
CA VAL A 749 4.33 14.92 55.43
C VAL A 749 4.71 13.59 54.79
N LEU A 750 5.15 12.64 55.60
CA LEU A 750 5.40 11.25 55.18
C LEU A 750 4.18 10.40 55.54
N SER A 751 3.48 9.88 54.56
CA SER A 751 2.27 9.05 54.76
C SER A 751 2.53 7.60 54.36
N ASN A 752 2.39 6.67 55.32
CA ASN A 752 2.50 5.24 55.08
C ASN A 752 1.10 4.66 54.85
N PHE A 753 0.84 4.20 53.62
CA PHE A 753 -0.41 3.53 53.24
C PHE A 753 -0.31 2.00 53.30
N GLY A 754 0.87 1.47 53.67
CA GLY A 754 1.11 0.05 53.87
C GLY A 754 0.57 -0.48 55.20
N SER A 755 0.56 -1.81 55.31
CA SER A 755 0.08 -2.54 56.49
C SER A 755 1.13 -2.76 57.59
N GLU A 756 2.41 -2.45 57.30
CA GLU A 756 3.54 -2.59 58.22
C GLU A 756 4.18 -1.23 58.55
N ASP A 757 4.84 -1.12 59.70
CA ASP A 757 5.53 0.11 60.12
C ASP A 757 6.86 0.25 59.36
N VAL A 758 7.14 1.42 58.78
CA VAL A 758 8.36 1.67 58.00
C VAL A 758 9.43 2.29 58.89
N PRO A 759 10.62 1.67 59.05
CA PRO A 759 11.68 2.24 59.86
C PRO A 759 12.27 3.50 59.21
N LEU A 760 12.46 4.55 60.01
CA LEU A 760 13.05 5.82 59.59
C LEU A 760 14.45 5.96 60.16
N SER A 761 15.41 6.31 59.30
CA SER A 761 16.78 6.59 59.70
C SER A 761 17.28 7.87 59.04
N SER A 762 18.26 8.53 59.63
CA SER A 762 18.83 9.77 59.09
C SER A 762 20.35 9.71 58.99
N VAL A 763 20.90 10.20 57.89
CA VAL A 763 22.34 10.42 57.72
C VAL A 763 22.58 11.90 57.46
N LEU A 764 23.56 12.47 58.16
CA LEU A 764 23.99 13.84 57.94
C LEU A 764 25.18 13.88 57.00
N LEU A 765 25.05 14.67 55.95
CA LEU A 765 26.14 15.10 55.08
C LEU A 765 26.39 16.59 55.29
N ALA A 766 27.26 16.93 56.24
CA ALA A 766 27.50 18.31 56.59
C ALA A 766 28.96 18.63 56.92
N SER A 767 29.36 19.86 56.60
CA SER A 767 30.62 20.47 57.07
C SER A 767 30.49 21.07 58.48
N ALA A 768 29.26 21.12 59.03
CA ALA A 768 28.87 21.66 60.34
C ALA A 768 27.98 20.65 61.12
N PRO A 769 27.87 20.74 62.45
CA PRO A 769 27.05 19.80 63.23
C PRO A 769 25.54 19.94 62.95
N LEU A 770 24.81 18.81 62.90
CA LEU A 770 23.36 18.74 62.57
C LEU A 770 22.54 19.76 63.37
N SER A 771 22.78 19.82 64.69
CA SER A 771 22.02 20.65 65.63
C SER A 771 22.23 22.16 65.48
N SER A 772 23.19 22.60 64.65
CA SER A 772 23.38 24.02 64.35
C SER A 772 22.64 24.48 63.09
N VAL A 773 22.14 23.54 62.28
CA VAL A 773 21.49 23.84 60.98
C VAL A 773 20.05 23.30 60.92
N TRP A 774 19.79 22.17 61.57
CA TRP A 774 18.51 21.46 61.53
C TRP A 774 17.98 21.20 62.95
N ASP A 775 16.70 21.48 63.18
CA ASP A 775 15.98 21.06 64.39
C ASP A 775 15.39 19.66 64.17
N ALA A 776 16.18 18.62 64.45
CA ALA A 776 15.85 17.25 64.06
C ALA A 776 15.29 16.42 65.24
N ASP A 777 13.97 16.47 65.47
CA ASP A 777 13.25 15.44 66.23
C ASP A 777 12.61 14.44 65.24
N LEU A 778 13.38 13.41 64.85
CA LEU A 778 12.95 12.42 63.87
C LEU A 778 12.33 11.19 64.58
N PRO A 779 11.09 10.79 64.26
CA PRO A 779 10.53 9.55 64.81
C PRO A 779 11.24 8.31 64.25
N GLN A 780 11.24 7.23 65.04
CA GLN A 780 11.93 5.99 64.68
C GLN A 780 11.23 5.17 63.59
N TYR A 781 9.92 5.36 63.40
CA TYR A 781 9.12 4.64 62.42
C TYR A 781 7.93 5.49 61.96
N ILE A 782 7.48 5.25 60.73
CA ILE A 782 6.20 5.75 60.20
C ILE A 782 5.16 4.64 60.47
N PRO A 783 4.16 4.88 61.33
CA PRO A 783 3.18 3.87 61.69
C PRO A 783 2.35 3.43 60.47
N SER A 784 1.97 2.16 60.42
CA SER A 784 1.07 1.59 59.42
C SER A 784 -0.24 2.39 59.31
N ASN A 785 -0.67 2.70 58.08
CA ASN A 785 -1.81 3.57 57.78
C ASN A 785 -1.78 4.92 58.54
N GLY A 786 -0.60 5.48 58.75
CA GLY A 786 -0.40 6.70 59.52
C GLY A 786 0.54 7.69 58.84
N THR A 787 0.58 8.90 59.39
CA THR A 787 1.36 10.01 58.83
C THR A 787 2.32 10.57 59.88
N VAL A 788 3.52 10.91 59.46
CA VAL A 788 4.55 11.59 60.26
C VAL A 788 4.85 12.93 59.59
N VAL A 789 5.03 13.97 60.40
CA VAL A 789 5.48 15.29 59.93
C VAL A 789 6.93 15.48 60.34
N VAL A 790 7.79 15.82 59.37
CA VAL A 790 9.21 16.12 59.58
C VAL A 790 9.42 17.62 59.39
N SER A 791 9.86 18.30 60.46
CA SER A 791 10.14 19.73 60.40
C SER A 791 11.26 20.04 59.41
N MET A 792 11.04 21.05 58.56
CA MET A 792 12.06 21.57 57.64
C MET A 792 12.66 22.91 58.10
N ASP A 793 12.37 23.34 59.33
CA ASP A 793 12.91 24.61 59.83
C ASP A 793 14.44 24.55 59.87
N ARG A 794 15.07 25.43 59.10
CA ARG A 794 16.51 25.42 58.81
C ARG A 794 17.09 26.83 58.89
N THR A 795 18.33 26.92 59.35
CA THR A 795 19.11 28.16 59.24
C THR A 795 19.88 28.18 57.92
N ASP A 796 19.76 29.27 57.15
CA ASP A 796 20.44 29.39 55.86
C ASP A 796 21.97 29.34 56.04
N VAL A 797 22.61 28.43 55.31
CA VAL A 797 24.07 28.34 55.23
C VAL A 797 24.57 29.35 54.20
N GLN A 798 25.19 30.45 54.63
CA GLN A 798 25.79 31.41 53.70
C GLN A 798 26.95 30.77 52.93
N GLY A 799 26.89 30.80 51.59
CA GLY A 799 27.96 30.26 50.75
C GLY A 799 27.98 28.72 50.69
N GLY A 800 26.82 28.07 50.83
CA GLY A 800 26.71 26.61 50.85
C GLY A 800 25.34 26.08 50.44
N VAL A 801 25.22 24.76 50.34
CA VAL A 801 23.98 24.03 50.00
C VAL A 801 23.39 23.43 51.25
N SER A 802 22.09 23.65 51.47
CA SER A 802 21.31 22.91 52.46
C SER A 802 20.05 22.34 51.82
N GLY A 803 19.68 21.13 52.20
CA GLY A 803 18.51 20.45 51.67
C GLY A 803 18.41 19.03 52.22
N ILE A 804 17.40 18.32 51.77
CA ILE A 804 17.27 16.89 52.06
C ILE A 804 16.97 16.11 50.79
N TRP A 805 17.32 14.84 50.77
CA TRP A 805 16.82 13.87 49.80
C TRP A 805 16.61 12.52 50.48
N PHE A 806 15.91 11.63 49.78
CA PHE A 806 15.56 10.31 50.28
C PHE A 806 16.38 9.21 49.61
N GLU A 807 16.66 8.16 50.38
CA GLU A 807 17.27 6.91 49.94
C GLU A 807 16.53 5.73 50.58
N VAL A 808 16.59 4.57 49.95
CA VAL A 808 16.00 3.33 50.47
C VAL A 808 17.10 2.44 51.05
N SER A 809 16.87 1.89 52.25
CA SER A 809 17.78 0.96 52.91
C SER A 809 17.02 -0.31 53.29
N GLY A 810 16.96 -1.28 52.38
CA GLY A 810 16.09 -2.45 52.52
C GLY A 810 14.62 -2.03 52.55
N ASP A 811 13.86 -2.45 53.56
CA ASP A 811 12.44 -2.10 53.72
C ASP A 811 12.22 -0.74 54.44
N GLY A 812 13.30 0.03 54.67
CA GLY A 812 13.28 1.29 55.42
C GLY A 812 13.57 2.53 54.58
N LEU A 813 13.20 3.69 55.13
CA LEU A 813 13.46 5.01 54.55
C LEU A 813 14.65 5.68 55.23
N LEU A 814 15.63 6.11 54.44
CA LEU A 814 16.78 6.89 54.88
C LEU A 814 16.63 8.34 54.41
N ILE A 815 16.63 9.29 55.35
CA ILE A 815 16.62 10.72 55.06
C ILE A 815 18.04 11.25 55.13
N ARG A 816 18.53 11.84 54.04
CA ARG A 816 19.81 12.54 54.03
C ARG A 816 19.62 14.02 54.29
N TYR A 817 20.23 14.50 55.37
CA TYR A 817 20.31 15.92 55.65
C TYR A 817 21.60 16.48 55.09
N VAL A 818 21.51 17.51 54.24
CA VAL A 818 22.65 18.15 53.60
C VAL A 818 22.86 19.54 54.20
N ALA A 819 24.10 19.84 54.58
CA ALA A 819 24.54 21.18 54.98
C ALA A 819 26.04 21.35 54.66
N LEU A 820 26.35 21.59 53.40
CA LEU A 820 27.72 21.71 52.88
C LEU A 820 28.11 23.16 52.64
N CYS A 821 29.35 23.51 53.00
CA CYS A 821 29.94 24.79 52.61
C CYS A 821 30.80 24.61 51.36
N THR A 822 30.69 25.54 50.41
CA THR A 822 31.39 25.42 49.12
C THR A 822 32.55 26.40 48.96
N ASN A 823 32.87 27.19 49.98
CA ASN A 823 34.01 28.11 49.93
C ASN A 823 35.35 27.39 50.18
N SER A 824 36.40 27.89 49.53
CA SER A 824 37.78 27.38 49.59
C SER A 824 38.25 27.05 51.02
N PRO A 825 39.21 26.12 51.22
CA PRO A 825 39.55 25.54 52.52
C PRO A 825 40.07 26.50 53.62
N ASN A 826 40.09 27.82 53.39
CA ASN A 826 40.61 28.84 54.30
C ASN A 826 39.58 29.88 54.80
N GLU A 827 38.29 29.80 54.46
CA GLU A 827 37.26 30.67 55.05
C GLU A 827 36.29 29.86 55.92
N SER A 828 36.12 30.27 57.19
CA SER A 828 35.21 29.63 58.13
C SER A 828 33.75 29.88 57.77
N CYS A 829 32.96 28.82 57.60
CA CYS A 829 31.51 28.95 57.49
C CYS A 829 30.94 29.61 58.76
N SER A 830 30.19 30.69 58.61
CA SER A 830 29.39 31.25 59.70
C SER A 830 27.94 30.86 59.50
N VAL A 831 27.39 30.08 60.44
CA VAL A 831 25.94 30.00 60.64
C VAL A 831 25.49 31.40 61.07
N VAL A 832 24.56 32.01 60.34
CA VAL A 832 24.00 33.30 60.75
C VAL A 832 23.04 33.00 61.90
N GLU A 833 23.48 33.21 63.14
CA GLU A 833 22.57 33.30 64.28
C GLU A 833 21.70 34.55 64.06
N GLY A 834 20.42 34.34 63.76
CA GLY A 834 19.37 35.37 63.82
C GLY A 834 18.93 35.62 65.25
#